data_AF-A0A1F6MVF7-F1
#
_entry.id   AF-A0A1F6MVF7-F1
#
_cell.length_a   1.000
_cell.length_b   1.000
_cell.length_c   1.000
_cell.angle_alpha   90.00
_cell.angle_beta   90.00
_cell.angle_gamma   90.00
#
_symmetry.space_group_name_H-M   'P 1'
#
loop_
_entity.id
_entity.type
_entity.pdbx_description
1 polymer ?
#
loop_
_entity_poly.entity_id
_entity_poly.type
_entity_poly.pdbx_seq_one_letter_code
_entity_poly.pdbx_strand_id
1 'polypeptide(L)'
;MIFQTRGPAAVLKSVAILNIFFYVLAGVILLTAVFFIIKPALAQSEVSVEVPTVEAPAPAVVSEPLVEISPESASVSPEPPAVVAPEDRPVLVEPAPVELPLNVPESASGGSDDAPEDRPISVEAQMDAAVTAEDLGANDARILPDSIFYGFKRFGRAVGEAFTFDPVEKAELKLEHANQELADAAKLIEQKFDDKEALEAAAESLEKFQDKIIDLRESAEDLRDEQAGGDEKVGEFMTDVLDQQIKQQKMFERIESGMMDKMPPQFAERMFERIDDAREAAAENAAGMVTDVVQDADSLAKHFDAAMRNQRGSEFKDIKNLEALKRVERFVPEFAKDAIRQAQDNAFKRFGERMAKIPEGKRGGKFENYVDGINGDELRHMEIFDQLENASDLPPEIIEKIEAAKDIAARRWQEKIERVDEKFGGAEFGQRARGRYLPSFNEGEVDVGQLRVMEEIRKRVKFDDVGLNQEIEKQREKGIEKFKERFNQPDDQALADEFGRLSKQMAERPDPTTFQLISALEEKVKADPQKREFLEQMERAVKAEFMEQARKEPDRFLNRIVSNNPEDIEVFNGLKEEFRNNPEQFFAEPFEVNGFKPGAGKFIPPEFGPDEMNGFQPTSFNGFFDRAIQKQSEVITERLGEIQDPEEFEQFGKKLYGMRPEIMDTINRNSQDFRRTFERKQDFIQKVELRNWEEQTQGFMGNEPERLEEAMREKKEIFNKHIEFDPFCDESCQGNERLQVDNRLQQEFQERRMEQKPFEPGNNQPGNFEAGERMNIKEPVNNFSPNERMMKEGEPRENFERFEFDERFDDRKGTDNFEAKENFQEQPQQNGFAPKPMMQQPSPASASQNSGFKPQPANEFRPEFQINQVKEPTTAQPISNNMNGGFEQKEIFSPQPIQPMQKIEQPISFPNSEPSPTPSPSFESAPMPQPTNN
;
A
#
# COMPACT_ATOMS: atom_id res chain seq x y z
N MET A 1 -40.54 -1.73 -60.60
CA MET A 1 -41.54 -0.63 -60.57
C MET A 1 -41.94 -0.21 -59.14
N ILE A 2 -41.05 -0.27 -58.13
CA ILE A 2 -41.38 0.15 -56.75
C ILE A 2 -40.24 1.00 -56.16
N PHE A 3 -39.87 2.10 -56.83
CA PHE A 3 -38.75 2.95 -56.41
C PHE A 3 -38.89 4.44 -56.77
N GLN A 4 -40.12 4.96 -56.89
CA GLN A 4 -40.36 6.34 -57.37
C GLN A 4 -40.94 7.34 -56.35
N THR A 5 -41.09 6.95 -55.07
CA THR A 5 -41.77 7.78 -54.04
C THR A 5 -41.15 7.72 -52.63
N ARG A 6 -39.83 7.47 -52.52
CA ARG A 6 -39.12 7.48 -51.22
C ARG A 6 -37.89 8.39 -51.27
N GLY A 7 -37.82 9.32 -50.32
CA GLY A 7 -36.75 10.34 -50.24
C GLY A 7 -35.38 9.77 -49.89
N PRO A 8 -34.30 10.58 -49.99
CA PRO A 8 -32.91 10.10 -49.94
C PRO A 8 -32.56 9.32 -48.66
N ALA A 9 -33.11 9.70 -47.50
CA ALA A 9 -32.89 8.98 -46.25
C ALA A 9 -33.43 7.53 -46.27
N ALA A 10 -34.50 7.25 -47.01
CA ALA A 10 -35.03 5.91 -47.17
C ALA A 10 -34.21 5.08 -48.17
N VAL A 11 -33.60 5.71 -49.18
CA VAL A 11 -32.65 5.05 -50.08
C VAL A 11 -31.39 4.62 -49.32
N LEU A 12 -30.82 5.51 -48.49
CA LEU A 12 -29.69 5.19 -47.61
C LEU A 12 -29.99 4.01 -46.66
N LYS A 13 -31.16 4.01 -46.00
CA LYS A 13 -31.57 2.87 -45.16
C LYS A 13 -31.74 1.57 -45.97
N SER A 14 -32.28 1.62 -47.18
CA SER A 14 -32.39 0.45 -48.05
C SER A 14 -31.01 -0.08 -48.52
N VAL A 15 -30.04 0.79 -48.81
CA VAL A 15 -28.67 0.40 -49.16
C VAL A 15 -27.94 -0.22 -47.97
N ALA A 16 -28.09 0.34 -46.77
CA ALA A 16 -27.51 -0.23 -45.55
C ALA A 16 -28.05 -1.64 -45.26
N ILE A 17 -29.38 -1.83 -45.36
CA ILE A 17 -30.01 -3.15 -45.21
C ILE A 17 -29.53 -4.13 -46.29
N LEU A 18 -29.36 -3.68 -47.53
CA LEU A 18 -28.86 -4.52 -48.62
C LEU A 18 -27.41 -4.98 -48.37
N ASN A 19 -26.54 -4.07 -47.87
CA ASN A 19 -25.17 -4.41 -47.49
C ASN A 19 -25.13 -5.44 -46.35
N ILE A 20 -25.90 -5.23 -45.29
CA ILE A 20 -26.03 -6.20 -44.19
C ILE A 20 -26.47 -7.57 -44.73
N PHE A 21 -27.44 -7.60 -45.65
CA PHE A 21 -27.90 -8.84 -46.27
C PHE A 21 -26.80 -9.54 -47.09
N PHE A 22 -25.96 -8.79 -47.81
CA PHE A 22 -24.80 -9.36 -48.51
C PHE A 22 -23.74 -9.92 -47.55
N TYR A 23 -23.46 -9.27 -46.43
CA TYR A 23 -22.53 -9.80 -45.42
C TYR A 23 -23.06 -11.05 -44.74
N VAL A 24 -24.35 -11.09 -44.38
CA VAL A 24 -25.00 -12.30 -43.84
C VAL A 24 -24.96 -13.45 -44.86
N LEU A 25 -25.25 -13.17 -46.14
CA LEU A 25 -25.20 -14.17 -47.20
C LEU A 25 -23.78 -14.71 -47.42
N ALA A 26 -22.77 -13.83 -47.41
CA ALA A 26 -21.37 -14.22 -47.49
C ALA A 26 -20.93 -15.09 -46.30
N GLY A 27 -21.33 -14.74 -45.08
CA GLY A 27 -21.08 -15.53 -43.87
C GLY A 27 -21.71 -16.93 -43.94
N VAL A 28 -22.96 -17.05 -44.42
CA VAL A 28 -23.63 -18.33 -44.62
C VAL A 28 -22.94 -19.18 -45.71
N ILE A 29 -22.47 -18.57 -46.79
CA ILE A 29 -21.69 -19.25 -47.85
C ILE A 29 -20.35 -19.76 -47.28
N LEU A 30 -19.68 -18.97 -46.43
CA LEU A 30 -18.40 -19.35 -45.84
C LEU A 30 -18.55 -20.47 -44.80
N LEU A 31 -19.56 -20.38 -43.92
CA LEU A 31 -19.92 -21.46 -42.99
C LEU A 31 -20.30 -22.75 -43.71
N THR A 32 -21.09 -22.69 -44.79
CA THR A 32 -21.42 -23.90 -45.57
C THR A 32 -20.21 -24.47 -46.30
N ALA A 33 -19.30 -23.63 -46.81
CA ALA A 33 -18.03 -24.10 -47.38
C ALA A 33 -17.17 -24.85 -46.33
N VAL A 34 -16.99 -24.27 -45.14
CA VAL A 34 -16.27 -24.92 -44.02
C VAL A 34 -16.93 -26.26 -43.64
N PHE A 35 -18.26 -26.31 -43.53
CA PHE A 35 -18.98 -27.54 -43.21
C PHE A 35 -18.83 -28.65 -44.27
N PHE A 36 -18.63 -28.29 -45.55
CA PHE A 36 -18.33 -29.24 -46.62
C PHE A 36 -16.86 -29.69 -46.65
N ILE A 37 -15.92 -28.87 -46.16
CA ILE A 37 -14.49 -29.20 -46.08
C ILE A 37 -14.19 -30.12 -44.88
N ILE A 38 -14.85 -29.92 -43.74
CA ILE A 38 -14.62 -30.74 -42.52
C ILE A 38 -15.25 -32.14 -42.63
N LYS A 39 -16.39 -32.27 -43.30
CA LYS A 39 -17.13 -33.54 -43.43
C LYS A 39 -16.32 -34.75 -43.91
N PRO A 40 -15.45 -34.68 -44.94
CA PRO A 40 -14.63 -35.82 -45.34
C PRO A 40 -13.51 -36.18 -44.35
N ALA A 41 -13.05 -35.24 -43.51
CA ALA A 41 -11.99 -35.51 -42.52
C ALA A 41 -12.50 -36.37 -41.34
N LEU A 42 -13.75 -36.13 -40.90
CA LEU A 42 -14.39 -36.91 -39.83
C LEU A 42 -14.88 -38.30 -40.26
N ALA A 43 -14.76 -38.65 -41.55
CA ALA A 43 -15.24 -39.91 -42.11
C ALA A 43 -14.17 -41.02 -42.22
N GLN A 44 -12.98 -40.83 -41.63
CA GLN A 44 -11.85 -41.77 -41.75
C GLN A 44 -11.40 -42.43 -40.43
N SER A 45 -12.13 -42.26 -39.32
CA SER A 45 -11.78 -42.83 -38.01
C SER A 45 -12.47 -44.17 -37.66
N GLU A 46 -13.11 -44.86 -38.61
CA GLU A 46 -13.56 -46.25 -38.42
C GLU A 46 -12.43 -47.25 -38.73
N VAL A 47 -11.45 -47.36 -37.83
CA VAL A 47 -10.48 -48.47 -37.86
C VAL A 47 -11.16 -49.74 -37.34
N SER A 48 -11.29 -50.74 -38.20
CA SER A 48 -11.83 -52.06 -37.83
C SER A 48 -10.91 -52.78 -36.85
N VAL A 49 -11.40 -53.04 -35.63
CA VAL A 49 -10.76 -53.91 -34.66
C VAL A 49 -11.09 -55.37 -35.01
N GLU A 50 -10.18 -56.07 -35.68
CA GLU A 50 -10.23 -57.53 -35.75
C GLU A 50 -9.89 -58.12 -34.37
N VAL A 51 -10.74 -59.02 -33.89
CA VAL A 51 -10.58 -59.70 -32.59
C VAL A 51 -9.69 -60.94 -32.76
N PRO A 52 -8.48 -61.00 -32.18
CA PRO A 52 -7.70 -62.23 -32.14
C PRO A 52 -8.26 -63.17 -31.07
N THR A 53 -8.55 -64.42 -31.46
CA THR A 53 -8.98 -65.48 -30.54
C THR A 53 -7.82 -65.90 -29.64
N VAL A 54 -7.99 -65.80 -28.32
CA VAL A 54 -6.97 -66.22 -27.34
C VAL A 54 -7.10 -67.72 -27.04
N GLU A 55 -6.14 -68.51 -27.50
CA GLU A 55 -5.88 -69.86 -26.96
C GLU A 55 -5.10 -69.77 -25.64
N ALA A 56 -5.47 -70.60 -24.67
CA ALA A 56 -4.86 -70.62 -23.35
C ALA A 56 -3.61 -71.55 -23.28
N PRO A 57 -2.48 -71.10 -22.71
CA PRO A 57 -1.38 -71.98 -22.34
C PRO A 57 -1.44 -72.42 -20.86
N ALA A 58 -1.08 -73.68 -20.62
CA ALA A 58 -0.92 -74.28 -19.30
C ALA A 58 0.40 -73.87 -18.61
N PRO A 59 0.55 -73.99 -17.27
CA PRO A 59 1.70 -73.45 -16.54
C PRO A 59 2.96 -74.31 -16.70
N ALA A 60 4.11 -73.66 -16.86
CA ALA A 60 5.43 -74.29 -16.89
C ALA A 60 6.33 -73.77 -15.76
N VAL A 61 6.90 -74.71 -15.00
CA VAL A 61 7.85 -74.49 -13.89
C VAL A 61 9.29 -74.55 -14.41
N VAL A 62 10.12 -73.52 -14.16
CA VAL A 62 11.61 -73.56 -14.10
C VAL A 62 12.06 -72.32 -13.28
N SER A 63 12.49 -72.44 -12.02
CA SER A 63 13.88 -72.67 -11.53
C SER A 63 14.86 -71.48 -11.69
N GLU A 64 15.18 -70.84 -10.57
CA GLU A 64 16.35 -69.95 -10.40
C GLU A 64 17.68 -70.73 -10.43
N PRO A 65 18.80 -70.06 -10.72
CA PRO A 65 20.05 -70.36 -10.03
C PRO A 65 20.80 -69.12 -9.50
N LEU A 66 21.36 -69.27 -8.29
CA LEU A 66 22.37 -68.37 -7.71
C LEU A 66 23.65 -68.30 -8.56
N VAL A 67 24.26 -67.11 -8.60
CA VAL A 67 25.71 -66.89 -8.77
C VAL A 67 26.04 -65.65 -7.91
N GLU A 68 26.48 -65.82 -6.66
CA GLU A 68 27.88 -66.03 -6.23
C GLU A 68 28.81 -64.85 -6.63
N ILE A 69 29.12 -64.00 -5.65
CA ILE A 69 30.00 -62.83 -5.78
C ILE A 69 31.33 -63.17 -5.11
N SER A 70 32.46 -62.95 -5.81
CA SER A 70 33.79 -62.93 -5.20
C SER A 70 34.66 -61.86 -5.88
N PRO A 71 35.49 -61.10 -5.13
CA PRO A 71 36.16 -59.91 -5.65
C PRO A 71 37.60 -60.19 -6.10
N GLU A 72 38.07 -59.54 -7.17
CA GLU A 72 39.50 -59.33 -7.37
C GLU A 72 39.81 -57.97 -8.02
N SER A 73 40.93 -57.39 -7.58
CA SER A 73 41.36 -56.02 -7.84
C SER A 73 42.20 -55.88 -9.12
N ALA A 74 42.01 -54.79 -9.85
CA ALA A 74 43.04 -54.28 -10.77
C ALA A 74 43.05 -52.74 -10.81
N SER A 75 44.16 -52.15 -10.40
CA SER A 75 44.41 -50.70 -10.47
C SER A 75 44.83 -50.29 -11.89
N VAL A 76 44.10 -49.35 -12.51
CA VAL A 76 44.59 -48.60 -13.68
C VAL A 76 44.25 -47.12 -13.49
N SER A 77 45.28 -46.28 -13.55
CA SER A 77 45.15 -44.82 -13.49
C SER A 77 44.97 -44.27 -14.92
N PRO A 78 43.94 -43.44 -15.20
CA PRO A 78 43.85 -42.71 -16.46
C PRO A 78 44.59 -41.36 -16.37
N GLU A 79 45.22 -40.96 -17.47
CA GLU A 79 45.78 -39.61 -17.69
C GLU A 79 44.68 -38.55 -17.84
N PRO A 80 44.94 -37.27 -17.51
CA PRO A 80 43.97 -36.20 -17.73
C PRO A 80 43.81 -35.89 -19.24
N PRO A 81 42.57 -35.76 -19.76
CA PRO A 81 42.34 -35.38 -21.14
C PRO A 81 42.73 -33.92 -21.41
N ALA A 82 43.15 -33.65 -22.66
CA ALA A 82 43.69 -32.37 -23.07
C ALA A 82 42.63 -31.23 -23.04
N VAL A 83 43.12 -30.02 -22.74
CA VAL A 83 42.34 -28.77 -22.79
C VAL A 83 41.89 -28.50 -24.22
N VAL A 84 40.58 -28.55 -24.46
CA VAL A 84 39.94 -27.98 -25.65
C VAL A 84 39.41 -26.59 -25.26
N ALA A 85 39.76 -25.57 -26.04
CA ALA A 85 39.30 -24.21 -25.79
C ALA A 85 37.81 -24.05 -26.18
N PRO A 86 37.00 -23.33 -25.39
CA PRO A 86 35.64 -22.98 -25.78
C PRO A 86 35.67 -21.78 -26.74
N GLU A 87 35.22 -22.00 -27.98
CA GLU A 87 34.82 -20.91 -28.88
C GLU A 87 33.42 -20.41 -28.51
N ASP A 88 33.19 -19.11 -28.75
CA ASP A 88 31.90 -18.41 -28.87
C ASP A 88 30.78 -18.74 -27.86
N ARG A 89 30.82 -18.03 -26.72
CA ARG A 89 29.59 -17.68 -25.99
C ARG A 89 28.90 -16.51 -26.71
N PRO A 90 27.56 -16.53 -26.89
CA PRO A 90 26.84 -15.36 -27.38
C PRO A 90 27.00 -14.21 -26.37
N VAL A 91 27.29 -13.01 -26.89
CA VAL A 91 27.34 -11.78 -26.10
C VAL A 91 25.92 -11.46 -25.64
N LEU A 92 25.70 -11.44 -24.32
CA LEU A 92 24.55 -10.79 -23.72
C LEU A 92 24.60 -9.30 -24.09
N VAL A 93 23.74 -8.90 -25.03
CA VAL A 93 23.53 -7.50 -25.39
C VAL A 93 22.71 -6.90 -24.25
N GLU A 94 23.32 -6.01 -23.46
CA GLU A 94 22.55 -5.14 -22.57
C GLU A 94 21.51 -4.39 -23.42
N PRO A 95 20.21 -4.44 -23.07
CA PRO A 95 19.21 -3.66 -23.78
C PRO A 95 19.55 -2.18 -23.64
N ALA A 96 19.56 -1.46 -24.76
CA ALA A 96 19.77 -0.02 -24.75
C ALA A 96 18.72 0.65 -23.86
N PRO A 97 19.09 1.69 -23.09
CA PRO A 97 18.12 2.42 -22.28
C PRO A 97 17.01 2.97 -23.18
N VAL A 98 15.77 2.57 -22.88
CA VAL A 98 14.59 3.09 -23.59
C VAL A 98 14.45 4.55 -23.21
N GLU A 99 14.73 5.45 -24.17
CA GLU A 99 14.39 6.86 -24.06
C GLU A 99 12.86 6.99 -23.98
N LEU A 100 12.33 7.04 -22.75
CA LEU A 100 10.97 7.49 -22.51
C LEU A 100 10.85 8.92 -23.07
N PRO A 101 9.80 9.27 -23.82
CA PRO A 101 9.53 10.64 -24.24
C PRO A 101 8.99 11.48 -23.06
N LEU A 102 9.75 11.50 -21.95
CA LEU A 102 9.60 12.44 -20.85
C LEU A 102 10.08 13.80 -21.31
N ASN A 103 9.21 14.52 -22.02
CA ASN A 103 9.39 15.93 -22.33
C ASN A 103 9.08 16.79 -21.08
N VAL A 104 9.75 16.47 -19.96
CA VAL A 104 9.70 17.19 -18.70
C VAL A 104 10.80 18.25 -18.72
N PRO A 105 10.48 19.55 -18.58
CA PRO A 105 11.49 20.60 -18.61
C PRO A 105 12.37 20.56 -17.35
N GLU A 106 13.60 20.05 -17.50
CA GLU A 106 14.64 20.09 -16.46
C GLU A 106 15.20 21.52 -16.28
N SER A 107 14.42 22.43 -15.67
CA SER A 107 14.89 23.73 -15.12
C SER A 107 13.79 24.53 -14.42
N ALA A 108 13.72 24.49 -13.07
CA ALA A 108 13.29 25.61 -12.20
C ALA A 108 13.46 25.30 -10.70
N SER A 109 14.69 25.28 -10.19
CA SER A 109 14.90 25.45 -8.73
C SER A 109 14.87 26.94 -8.41
N GLY A 110 13.69 27.50 -8.11
CA GLY A 110 13.57 28.90 -7.72
C GLY A 110 12.17 29.49 -7.78
N GLY A 111 11.40 29.27 -6.70
CA GLY A 111 10.34 30.16 -6.19
C GLY A 111 9.23 30.64 -7.13
N SER A 112 8.06 30.01 -7.01
CA SER A 112 6.78 30.73 -6.87
C SER A 112 5.77 29.85 -6.16
N ASP A 113 4.94 30.48 -5.34
CA ASP A 113 3.96 29.84 -4.47
C ASP A 113 2.70 29.45 -5.26
N ASP A 114 2.22 28.23 -5.05
CA ASP A 114 0.88 27.75 -5.44
C ASP A 114 0.32 26.89 -4.28
N ALA A 115 -1.00 26.67 -4.28
CA ALA A 115 -1.76 25.98 -3.23
C ALA A 115 -1.22 24.56 -2.92
N PRO A 116 -1.57 23.94 -1.76
CA PRO A 116 -1.05 22.61 -1.35
C PRO A 116 -1.46 21.42 -2.24
N GLU A 117 -2.06 21.64 -3.41
CA GLU A 117 -2.33 20.60 -4.41
C GLU A 117 -1.12 20.45 -5.36
N ASP A 118 -0.84 19.21 -5.79
CA ASP A 118 0.30 18.83 -6.64
C ASP A 118 1.72 19.00 -6.03
N ARG A 119 1.97 18.37 -4.86
CA ARG A 119 3.33 17.88 -4.56
C ARG A 119 3.80 17.02 -5.75
N PRO A 120 4.97 17.27 -6.36
CA PRO A 120 5.38 16.57 -7.58
C PRO A 120 5.59 15.09 -7.29
N ILE A 121 4.76 14.23 -7.87
CA ILE A 121 4.86 12.77 -7.79
C ILE A 121 6.30 12.37 -8.13
N SER A 122 6.98 11.65 -7.22
CA SER A 122 8.37 11.24 -7.43
C SER A 122 8.54 10.45 -8.73
N VAL A 123 9.67 10.64 -9.40
CA VAL A 123 9.97 10.00 -10.69
C VAL A 123 9.92 8.48 -10.55
N GLU A 124 10.37 7.96 -9.41
CA GLU A 124 10.35 6.55 -9.05
C GLU A 124 8.92 5.99 -8.92
N ALA A 125 7.99 6.74 -8.29
CA ALA A 125 6.59 6.35 -8.20
C ALA A 125 5.90 6.40 -9.58
N GLN A 126 6.21 7.43 -10.39
CA GLN A 126 5.74 7.49 -11.78
C GLN A 126 6.25 6.30 -12.60
N MET A 127 7.51 5.90 -12.45
CA MET A 127 8.10 4.74 -13.15
C MET A 127 7.47 3.41 -12.74
N ASP A 128 7.02 3.26 -11.49
CA ASP A 128 6.39 2.03 -11.01
C ASP A 128 4.89 1.95 -11.29
N ALA A 129 4.22 3.10 -11.42
CA ALA A 129 2.82 3.22 -11.86
C ALA A 129 2.68 3.21 -13.39
N ALA A 130 3.72 3.58 -14.15
CA ALA A 130 3.69 3.63 -15.60
C ALA A 130 3.63 2.24 -16.23
N VAL A 131 2.51 1.94 -16.88
CA VAL A 131 2.33 0.80 -17.79
C VAL A 131 1.73 1.31 -19.09
N THR A 132 2.31 0.93 -20.24
CA THR A 132 1.75 1.23 -21.56
C THR A 132 0.95 0.05 -22.11
N ALA A 133 0.28 0.23 -23.26
CA ALA A 133 -0.36 -0.89 -23.96
C ALA A 133 0.68 -1.94 -24.37
N GLU A 134 1.85 -1.52 -24.82
CA GLU A 134 2.95 -2.38 -25.25
C GLU A 134 3.54 -3.19 -24.09
N ASP A 135 3.63 -2.63 -22.88
CA ASP A 135 4.06 -3.38 -21.69
C ASP A 135 3.07 -4.52 -21.37
N LEU A 136 1.77 -4.30 -21.58
CA LEU A 136 0.71 -5.31 -21.51
C LEU A 136 0.73 -6.32 -22.69
N GLY A 137 1.67 -6.20 -23.64
CA GLY A 137 1.64 -6.98 -24.88
C GLY A 137 0.51 -6.59 -25.85
N ALA A 138 -0.27 -5.55 -25.55
CA ALA A 138 -1.30 -5.02 -26.41
C ALA A 138 -0.73 -4.06 -27.47
N ASN A 139 -1.40 -3.97 -28.62
CA ASN A 139 -1.03 -3.05 -29.68
C ASN A 139 -1.72 -1.70 -29.47
N ASP A 140 -1.01 -0.57 -29.66
CA ASP A 140 -1.65 0.76 -29.58
C ASP A 140 -2.80 0.88 -30.61
N ALA A 141 -4.03 0.97 -30.10
CA ALA A 141 -5.21 0.88 -30.92
C ALA A 141 -5.45 2.17 -31.72
N ARG A 142 -5.32 2.06 -33.04
CA ARG A 142 -5.77 3.08 -34.02
C ARG A 142 -7.29 3.08 -34.23
N ILE A 143 -7.96 1.99 -33.85
CA ILE A 143 -9.42 1.84 -33.91
C ILE A 143 -9.86 1.46 -32.49
N LEU A 144 -10.56 2.38 -31.85
CA LEU A 144 -11.10 2.26 -30.49
C LEU A 144 -12.53 1.67 -30.50
N PRO A 145 -13.03 1.13 -29.36
CA PRO A 145 -14.35 0.51 -29.24
C PRO A 145 -15.54 1.38 -29.64
N ASP A 146 -15.41 2.72 -29.57
CA ASP A 146 -16.39 3.70 -30.03
C ASP A 146 -16.56 3.74 -31.57
N SER A 147 -15.63 3.15 -32.31
CA SER A 147 -15.66 3.10 -33.77
C SER A 147 -16.50 1.95 -34.30
N ILE A 148 -17.38 2.24 -35.27
CA ILE A 148 -18.17 1.25 -36.01
C ILE A 148 -17.28 0.14 -36.61
N PHE A 149 -16.02 0.43 -36.94
CA PHE A 149 -15.08 -0.56 -37.48
C PHE A 149 -14.51 -1.52 -36.45
N TYR A 150 -14.67 -1.27 -35.14
CA TYR A 150 -14.16 -2.14 -34.07
C TYR A 150 -14.79 -3.54 -34.10
N GLY A 151 -16.03 -3.67 -34.60
CA GLY A 151 -16.66 -4.97 -34.83
C GLY A 151 -15.86 -5.89 -35.77
N PHE A 152 -15.13 -5.32 -36.75
CA PHE A 152 -14.24 -6.09 -37.61
C PHE A 152 -12.93 -6.49 -36.90
N LYS A 153 -12.41 -5.64 -35.99
CA LYS A 153 -11.26 -5.98 -35.10
C LYS A 153 -11.64 -7.21 -34.26
N ARG A 154 -12.78 -7.16 -33.57
CA ARG A 154 -13.31 -8.29 -32.76
C ARG A 154 -13.57 -9.56 -33.59
N PHE A 155 -14.16 -9.45 -34.79
CA PHE A 155 -14.35 -10.62 -35.67
C PHE A 155 -13.03 -11.26 -36.10
N GLY A 156 -12.02 -10.46 -36.47
CA GLY A 156 -10.69 -10.97 -36.82
C GLY A 156 -10.01 -11.74 -35.68
N ARG A 157 -10.10 -11.21 -34.45
CA ARG A 157 -9.61 -11.88 -33.24
C ARG A 157 -10.27 -13.24 -32.99
N ALA A 158 -11.61 -13.29 -33.01
CA ALA A 158 -12.37 -14.52 -32.80
C ALA A 158 -12.09 -15.58 -33.89
N VAL A 159 -11.80 -15.15 -35.12
CA VAL A 159 -11.32 -16.05 -36.18
C VAL A 159 -9.92 -16.58 -35.86
N GLY A 160 -8.99 -15.73 -35.39
CA GLY A 160 -7.67 -16.17 -34.93
C GLY A 160 -7.77 -17.23 -33.83
N GLU A 161 -8.48 -16.93 -32.75
CA GLU A 161 -8.72 -17.84 -31.60
C GLU A 161 -9.34 -19.19 -32.02
N ALA A 162 -10.21 -19.20 -33.04
CA ALA A 162 -10.85 -20.41 -33.54
C ALA A 162 -9.97 -21.26 -34.48
N PHE A 163 -8.87 -20.71 -35.00
CA PHE A 163 -7.91 -21.41 -35.87
C PHE A 163 -6.55 -21.68 -35.21
N THR A 164 -6.32 -21.20 -33.98
CA THR A 164 -5.18 -21.60 -33.15
C THR A 164 -5.52 -22.93 -32.44
N PHE A 165 -4.78 -23.99 -32.77
CA PHE A 165 -5.01 -25.35 -32.28
C PHE A 165 -4.07 -25.78 -31.15
N ASP A 166 -2.91 -25.14 -31.03
CA ASP A 166 -2.00 -25.32 -29.89
C ASP A 166 -2.62 -24.65 -28.64
N PRO A 167 -2.74 -25.36 -27.50
CA PRO A 167 -3.43 -24.85 -26.32
C PRO A 167 -2.68 -23.70 -25.65
N VAL A 168 -1.34 -23.67 -25.72
CA VAL A 168 -0.51 -22.60 -25.16
C VAL A 168 -0.63 -21.34 -26.03
N GLU A 169 -0.40 -21.44 -27.33
CA GLU A 169 -0.55 -20.31 -28.27
C GLU A 169 -1.97 -19.72 -28.24
N LYS A 170 -2.99 -20.56 -27.99
CA LYS A 170 -4.39 -20.14 -27.87
C LYS A 170 -4.66 -19.42 -26.55
N ALA A 171 -4.03 -19.84 -25.45
CA ALA A 171 -4.14 -19.17 -24.17
C ALA A 171 -3.37 -17.83 -24.16
N GLU A 172 -2.17 -17.78 -24.76
CA GLU A 172 -1.42 -16.54 -25.03
C GLU A 172 -2.27 -15.54 -25.82
N LEU A 173 -2.91 -15.98 -26.91
CA LEU A 173 -3.76 -15.13 -27.74
C LEU A 173 -5.01 -14.61 -26.99
N LYS A 174 -5.62 -15.43 -26.12
CA LYS A 174 -6.71 -14.98 -25.24
C LYS A 174 -6.23 -13.88 -24.27
N LEU A 175 -5.04 -14.05 -23.68
CA LEU A 175 -4.43 -13.08 -22.77
C LEU A 175 -4.08 -11.76 -23.48
N GLU A 176 -3.48 -11.82 -24.68
CA GLU A 176 -3.23 -10.63 -25.53
C GLU A 176 -4.54 -9.88 -25.81
N HIS A 177 -5.59 -10.61 -26.18
CA HIS A 177 -6.89 -10.01 -26.49
C HIS A 177 -7.61 -9.44 -25.26
N ALA A 178 -7.43 -10.02 -24.08
CA ALA A 178 -7.90 -9.42 -22.82
C ALA A 178 -7.15 -8.10 -22.56
N ASN A 179 -5.82 -8.15 -22.50
CA ASN A 179 -4.94 -7.00 -22.28
C ASN A 179 -5.24 -5.84 -23.24
N GLN A 180 -5.59 -6.15 -24.48
CA GLN A 180 -5.99 -5.17 -25.49
C GLN A 180 -7.36 -4.52 -25.22
N GLU A 181 -8.37 -5.21 -24.68
CA GLU A 181 -9.63 -4.56 -24.27
C GLU A 181 -9.40 -3.68 -23.01
N LEU A 182 -8.52 -4.08 -22.08
CA LEU A 182 -8.12 -3.22 -20.95
C LEU A 182 -7.39 -1.95 -21.40
N ALA A 183 -6.42 -2.07 -22.32
CA ALA A 183 -5.70 -0.94 -22.89
C ALA A 183 -6.65 -0.02 -23.70
N ASP A 184 -7.60 -0.59 -24.44
CA ASP A 184 -8.61 0.16 -25.18
C ASP A 184 -9.58 0.91 -24.23
N ALA A 185 -9.93 0.32 -23.08
CA ALA A 185 -10.70 0.97 -22.01
C ALA A 185 -9.95 2.16 -21.38
N ALA A 186 -8.68 1.96 -21.00
CA ALA A 186 -7.84 3.00 -20.43
C ALA A 186 -7.72 4.20 -21.39
N LYS A 187 -7.42 3.92 -22.66
CA LYS A 187 -7.28 4.94 -23.70
C LYS A 187 -8.57 5.73 -23.95
N LEU A 188 -9.74 5.09 -23.89
CA LEU A 188 -11.03 5.79 -23.97
C LEU A 188 -11.23 6.74 -22.79
N ILE A 189 -10.97 6.28 -21.56
CA ILE A 189 -11.19 7.08 -20.34
C ILE A 189 -10.25 8.29 -20.30
N GLU A 190 -8.97 8.10 -20.65
CA GLU A 190 -7.98 9.18 -20.68
C GLU A 190 -8.25 10.24 -21.74
N GLN A 191 -8.68 9.82 -22.94
CA GLN A 191 -8.86 10.73 -24.08
C GLN A 191 -10.25 11.40 -24.11
N LYS A 192 -11.24 10.82 -23.42
CA LYS A 192 -12.66 11.16 -23.57
C LYS A 192 -13.49 10.99 -22.28
N PHE A 193 -12.96 11.46 -21.15
CA PHE A 193 -13.63 11.34 -19.84
C PHE A 193 -15.00 12.06 -19.75
N ASP A 194 -15.30 12.99 -20.67
CA ASP A 194 -16.54 13.77 -20.75
C ASP A 194 -17.55 13.22 -21.78
N ASP A 195 -17.12 12.34 -22.68
CA ASP A 195 -17.96 11.73 -23.71
C ASP A 195 -18.67 10.49 -23.16
N LYS A 196 -19.99 10.63 -22.95
CA LYS A 196 -20.86 9.54 -22.51
C LYS A 196 -20.71 8.26 -23.36
N GLU A 197 -20.61 8.38 -24.69
CA GLU A 197 -20.54 7.20 -25.57
C GLU A 197 -19.18 6.50 -25.42
N ALA A 198 -18.11 7.26 -25.18
CA ALA A 198 -16.79 6.71 -24.87
C ALA A 198 -16.73 6.03 -23.49
N LEU A 199 -17.39 6.60 -22.46
CA LEU A 199 -17.48 5.96 -21.15
C LEU A 199 -18.32 4.67 -21.18
N GLU A 200 -19.44 4.65 -21.91
CA GLU A 200 -20.22 3.42 -22.11
C GLU A 200 -19.42 2.36 -22.89
N ALA A 201 -18.62 2.78 -23.88
CA ALA A 201 -17.72 1.88 -24.62
C ALA A 201 -16.53 1.37 -23.77
N ALA A 202 -16.00 2.20 -22.85
CA ALA A 202 -14.97 1.79 -21.91
C ALA A 202 -15.50 0.75 -20.90
N ALA A 203 -16.70 0.96 -20.36
CA ALA A 203 -17.39 -0.02 -19.51
C ALA A 203 -17.61 -1.36 -20.23
N GLU A 204 -18.02 -1.32 -21.52
CA GLU A 204 -18.19 -2.54 -22.34
C GLU A 204 -16.85 -3.25 -22.62
N SER A 205 -15.75 -2.51 -22.68
CA SER A 205 -14.41 -3.06 -22.89
C SER A 205 -13.83 -3.68 -21.61
N LEU A 206 -14.12 -3.10 -20.43
CA LEU A 206 -13.82 -3.72 -19.12
C LEU A 206 -14.60 -5.03 -18.90
N GLU A 207 -15.89 -5.06 -19.25
CA GLU A 207 -16.73 -6.27 -19.20
C GLU A 207 -16.16 -7.37 -20.12
N LYS A 208 -15.63 -7.01 -21.29
CA LYS A 208 -15.01 -7.97 -22.23
C LYS A 208 -13.60 -8.39 -21.87
N PHE A 209 -12.85 -7.54 -21.17
CA PHE A 209 -11.62 -7.97 -20.50
C PHE A 209 -11.95 -9.07 -19.48
N GLN A 210 -12.96 -8.85 -18.63
CA GLN A 210 -13.41 -9.81 -17.63
C GLN A 210 -13.87 -11.14 -18.28
N ASP A 211 -14.72 -11.09 -19.30
CA ASP A 211 -15.14 -12.28 -20.06
C ASP A 211 -13.93 -13.05 -20.61
N LYS A 212 -12.95 -12.37 -21.22
CA LYS A 212 -11.77 -13.02 -21.82
C LYS A 212 -10.81 -13.62 -20.79
N ILE A 213 -10.74 -13.06 -19.60
CA ILE A 213 -9.97 -13.61 -18.50
C ILE A 213 -10.65 -14.85 -17.89
N ILE A 214 -11.98 -14.92 -17.90
CA ILE A 214 -12.73 -16.14 -17.56
C ILE A 214 -12.49 -17.20 -18.64
N ASP A 215 -12.66 -16.86 -19.93
CA ASP A 215 -12.34 -17.75 -21.06
C ASP A 215 -10.89 -18.26 -20.98
N LEU A 216 -9.95 -17.43 -20.48
CA LEU A 216 -8.55 -17.80 -20.31
C LEU A 216 -8.40 -18.91 -19.25
N ARG A 217 -9.01 -18.74 -18.07
CA ARG A 217 -9.02 -19.76 -16.99
C ARG A 217 -9.64 -21.08 -17.44
N GLU A 218 -10.68 -21.07 -18.27
CA GLU A 218 -11.24 -22.31 -18.85
C GLU A 218 -10.22 -23.13 -19.65
N SER A 219 -9.10 -22.52 -20.08
CA SER A 219 -8.00 -23.22 -20.78
C SER A 219 -7.03 -23.93 -19.82
N ALA A 220 -7.18 -23.79 -18.50
CA ALA A 220 -6.29 -24.38 -17.51
C ALA A 220 -6.26 -25.92 -17.55
N GLU A 221 -7.37 -26.58 -17.89
CA GLU A 221 -7.43 -28.04 -18.04
C GLU A 221 -6.56 -28.52 -19.21
N ASP A 222 -6.71 -27.90 -20.40
CA ASP A 222 -5.89 -28.19 -21.59
C ASP A 222 -4.37 -27.96 -21.30
N LEU A 223 -4.03 -26.87 -20.60
CA LEU A 223 -2.64 -26.52 -20.27
C LEU A 223 -2.01 -27.46 -19.23
N ARG A 224 -2.80 -27.96 -18.28
CA ARG A 224 -2.34 -28.91 -17.27
C ARG A 224 -1.97 -30.26 -17.88
N ASP A 225 -2.72 -30.72 -18.87
CA ASP A 225 -2.42 -31.96 -19.59
C ASP A 225 -1.10 -31.83 -20.38
N GLU A 226 -0.82 -30.68 -21.02
CA GLU A 226 0.47 -30.41 -21.67
C GLU A 226 1.63 -30.26 -20.65
N GLN A 227 1.38 -29.64 -19.48
CA GLN A 227 2.40 -29.56 -18.42
C GLN A 227 2.76 -30.95 -17.88
N ALA A 228 1.79 -31.87 -17.78
CA ALA A 228 2.06 -33.27 -17.44
C ALA A 228 2.89 -34.00 -18.53
N GLY A 229 2.84 -33.53 -19.78
CA GLY A 229 3.74 -33.92 -20.86
C GLY A 229 5.17 -33.35 -20.71
N GLY A 230 5.37 -32.35 -19.86
CA GLY A 230 6.67 -31.73 -19.57
C GLY A 230 7.04 -30.58 -20.52
N ASP A 231 6.06 -29.88 -21.12
CA ASP A 231 6.35 -28.72 -21.96
C ASP A 231 6.81 -27.51 -21.12
N GLU A 232 8.03 -27.04 -21.41
CA GLU A 232 8.65 -25.87 -20.79
C GLU A 232 7.85 -24.59 -21.08
N LYS A 233 7.20 -24.50 -22.25
CA LYS A 233 6.35 -23.36 -22.63
C LYS A 233 5.23 -23.09 -21.64
N VAL A 234 4.62 -24.13 -21.05
CA VAL A 234 3.54 -23.93 -20.08
C VAL A 234 4.09 -23.22 -18.83
N GLY A 235 5.32 -23.53 -18.41
CA GLY A 235 5.99 -22.85 -17.30
C GLY A 235 6.36 -21.39 -17.62
N GLU A 236 6.83 -21.12 -18.84
CA GLU A 236 7.03 -19.74 -19.31
C GLU A 236 5.70 -18.97 -19.29
N PHE A 237 4.64 -19.55 -19.87
CA PHE A 237 3.33 -18.94 -19.94
C PHE A 237 2.68 -18.69 -18.56
N MET A 238 2.84 -19.60 -17.58
CA MET A 238 2.39 -19.33 -16.19
C MET A 238 3.12 -18.15 -15.55
N THR A 239 4.39 -17.94 -15.92
CA THR A 239 5.16 -16.76 -15.48
C THR A 239 4.62 -15.48 -16.12
N ASP A 240 4.27 -15.56 -17.41
CA ASP A 240 3.70 -14.43 -18.16
C ASP A 240 2.28 -14.05 -17.69
N VAL A 241 1.43 -15.02 -17.33
CA VAL A 241 0.12 -14.74 -16.71
C VAL A 241 0.28 -13.91 -15.43
N LEU A 242 1.25 -14.26 -14.58
CA LEU A 242 1.54 -13.53 -13.34
C LEU A 242 2.17 -12.15 -13.60
N ASP A 243 3.07 -12.04 -14.58
CA ASP A 243 3.68 -10.77 -14.99
C ASP A 243 2.63 -9.80 -15.56
N GLN A 244 1.70 -10.32 -16.38
CA GLN A 244 0.58 -9.56 -16.91
C GLN A 244 -0.41 -9.16 -15.82
N GLN A 245 -0.70 -10.02 -14.83
CA GLN A 245 -1.54 -9.64 -13.68
C GLN A 245 -1.00 -8.41 -12.92
N ILE A 246 0.33 -8.31 -12.72
CA ILE A 246 0.94 -7.13 -12.08
C ILE A 246 0.77 -5.87 -12.96
N LYS A 247 0.89 -6.00 -14.28
CA LYS A 247 0.72 -4.89 -15.25
C LYS A 247 -0.73 -4.44 -15.38
N GLN A 248 -1.67 -5.39 -15.41
CA GLN A 248 -3.12 -5.14 -15.41
C GLN A 248 -3.50 -4.37 -14.14
N GLN A 249 -3.01 -4.78 -12.98
CA GLN A 249 -3.23 -4.09 -11.71
C GLN A 249 -2.80 -2.61 -11.76
N LYS A 250 -1.57 -2.33 -12.21
CA LYS A 250 -1.07 -0.95 -12.41
C LYS A 250 -1.93 -0.16 -13.41
N MET A 251 -2.40 -0.79 -14.49
CA MET A 251 -3.30 -0.17 -15.46
C MET A 251 -4.66 0.18 -14.82
N PHE A 252 -5.26 -0.69 -14.00
CA PHE A 252 -6.50 -0.39 -13.28
C PHE A 252 -6.35 0.80 -12.33
N GLU A 253 -5.24 0.91 -11.60
CA GLU A 253 -4.95 2.05 -10.71
C GLU A 253 -4.75 3.35 -11.48
N ARG A 254 -4.10 3.30 -12.64
CA ARG A 254 -3.95 4.44 -13.56
C ARG A 254 -5.31 4.92 -14.07
N ILE A 255 -6.21 4.00 -14.43
CA ILE A 255 -7.60 4.32 -14.78
C ILE A 255 -8.32 4.95 -13.57
N GLU A 256 -8.31 4.31 -12.40
CA GLU A 256 -8.98 4.76 -11.18
C GLU A 256 -8.59 6.19 -10.78
N SER A 257 -7.28 6.46 -10.75
CA SER A 257 -6.72 7.79 -10.47
C SER A 257 -7.14 8.82 -11.54
N GLY A 258 -7.06 8.49 -12.83
CA GLY A 258 -7.46 9.37 -13.91
C GLY A 258 -8.96 9.74 -13.89
N MET A 259 -9.81 8.91 -13.29
CA MET A 259 -11.25 9.15 -13.17
C MET A 259 -11.65 10.06 -12.01
N MET A 260 -10.98 9.97 -10.85
CA MET A 260 -11.39 10.69 -9.62
C MET A 260 -11.48 12.21 -9.81
N ASP A 261 -10.68 12.79 -10.70
CA ASP A 261 -10.61 14.24 -10.88
C ASP A 261 -11.41 14.75 -12.09
N LYS A 262 -11.82 13.84 -12.98
CA LYS A 262 -12.32 14.22 -14.32
C LYS A 262 -13.70 13.65 -14.63
N MET A 263 -14.09 12.55 -14.00
CA MET A 263 -15.33 11.84 -14.37
C MET A 263 -16.59 12.49 -13.78
N PRO A 264 -17.65 12.70 -14.58
CA PRO A 264 -18.93 13.16 -14.05
C PRO A 264 -19.54 12.16 -13.04
N PRO A 265 -20.10 12.62 -11.89
CA PRO A 265 -20.59 11.76 -10.81
C PRO A 265 -21.54 10.63 -11.25
N GLN A 266 -22.42 10.91 -12.22
CA GLN A 266 -23.39 9.93 -12.72
C GLN A 266 -22.79 8.75 -13.51
N PHE A 267 -21.50 8.81 -13.89
CA PHE A 267 -20.78 7.70 -14.52
C PHE A 267 -19.75 7.06 -13.59
N ALA A 268 -19.20 7.84 -12.66
CA ALA A 268 -18.20 7.40 -11.69
C ALA A 268 -18.62 6.10 -10.98
N GLU A 269 -19.85 6.01 -10.47
CA GLU A 269 -20.35 4.82 -9.76
C GLU A 269 -20.17 3.51 -10.55
N ARG A 270 -20.70 3.49 -11.77
CA ARG A 270 -20.67 2.32 -12.66
C ARG A 270 -19.26 2.02 -13.16
N MET A 271 -18.45 3.05 -13.40
CA MET A 271 -17.08 2.86 -13.85
C MET A 271 -16.18 2.31 -12.74
N PHE A 272 -16.26 2.85 -11.52
CA PHE A 272 -15.56 2.28 -10.37
C PHE A 272 -16.00 0.84 -10.09
N GLU A 273 -17.28 0.52 -10.27
CA GLU A 273 -17.80 -0.86 -10.15
C GLU A 273 -17.13 -1.80 -11.15
N ARG A 274 -17.17 -1.44 -12.45
CA ARG A 274 -16.58 -2.28 -13.51
C ARG A 274 -15.06 -2.36 -13.48
N ILE A 275 -14.38 -1.35 -12.95
CA ILE A 275 -12.93 -1.43 -12.69
C ILE A 275 -12.66 -2.41 -11.56
N ASP A 276 -13.42 -2.37 -10.47
CA ASP A 276 -13.21 -3.26 -9.33
C ASP A 276 -13.55 -4.72 -9.69
N ASP A 277 -14.72 -4.95 -10.30
CA ASP A 277 -15.14 -6.26 -10.81
C ASP A 277 -14.10 -6.88 -11.75
N ALA A 278 -13.59 -6.09 -12.71
CA ALA A 278 -12.58 -6.55 -13.66
C ALA A 278 -11.23 -6.84 -13.00
N ARG A 279 -10.81 -5.99 -12.05
CA ARG A 279 -9.54 -6.11 -11.31
C ARG A 279 -9.53 -7.32 -10.38
N GLU A 280 -10.64 -7.58 -9.70
CA GLU A 280 -10.79 -8.74 -8.83
C GLU A 280 -10.96 -10.03 -9.66
N ALA A 281 -11.72 -10.00 -10.76
CA ALA A 281 -11.76 -11.11 -11.70
C ALA A 281 -10.39 -11.42 -12.33
N ALA A 282 -9.56 -10.41 -12.61
CA ALA A 282 -8.18 -10.60 -13.06
C ALA A 282 -7.36 -11.39 -12.02
N ALA A 283 -7.40 -10.96 -10.76
CA ALA A 283 -6.69 -11.61 -9.67
C ALA A 283 -7.21 -13.03 -9.38
N GLU A 284 -8.53 -13.24 -9.35
CA GLU A 284 -9.13 -14.56 -9.11
C GLU A 284 -8.81 -15.56 -10.22
N ASN A 285 -8.93 -15.13 -11.48
CA ASN A 285 -8.70 -16.04 -12.60
C ASN A 285 -7.21 -16.34 -12.81
N ALA A 286 -6.31 -15.37 -12.57
CA ALA A 286 -4.87 -15.63 -12.54
C ALA A 286 -4.51 -16.61 -11.39
N ALA A 287 -5.05 -16.40 -10.18
CA ALA A 287 -4.87 -17.31 -9.05
C ALA A 287 -5.35 -18.73 -9.36
N GLY A 288 -6.58 -18.86 -9.88
CA GLY A 288 -7.17 -20.14 -10.26
C GLY A 288 -6.35 -20.83 -11.34
N MET A 289 -6.14 -20.17 -12.48
CA MET A 289 -5.38 -20.72 -13.62
C MET A 289 -4.00 -21.24 -13.22
N VAL A 290 -3.23 -20.46 -12.47
CA VAL A 290 -1.86 -20.84 -12.09
C VAL A 290 -1.87 -21.99 -11.06
N THR A 291 -2.87 -22.09 -10.18
CA THR A 291 -2.94 -23.18 -9.18
C THR A 291 -3.64 -24.45 -9.67
N ASP A 292 -4.51 -24.33 -10.68
CA ASP A 292 -5.09 -25.47 -11.40
C ASP A 292 -4.01 -26.18 -12.24
N VAL A 293 -3.11 -25.41 -12.88
CA VAL A 293 -1.97 -25.88 -13.68
C VAL A 293 -0.80 -26.30 -12.77
N VAL A 294 -0.21 -25.37 -12.00
CA VAL A 294 0.98 -25.60 -11.16
C VAL A 294 0.61 -26.07 -9.76
N GLN A 295 0.66 -27.38 -9.53
CA GLN A 295 0.28 -28.01 -8.25
C GLN A 295 1.41 -28.14 -7.23
N ASP A 296 2.63 -27.74 -7.60
CA ASP A 296 3.83 -27.77 -6.74
C ASP A 296 4.16 -26.38 -6.19
N ALA A 297 4.23 -26.26 -4.85
CA ALA A 297 4.47 -24.99 -4.17
C ALA A 297 5.85 -24.39 -4.49
N ASP A 298 6.90 -25.20 -4.61
CA ASP A 298 8.25 -24.74 -4.94
C ASP A 298 8.34 -24.16 -6.36
N SER A 299 7.62 -24.75 -7.32
CA SER A 299 7.54 -24.27 -8.70
C SER A 299 6.66 -23.02 -8.79
N LEU A 300 5.54 -23.00 -8.09
CA LEU A 300 4.67 -21.83 -7.97
C LEU A 300 5.41 -20.61 -7.42
N ALA A 301 6.20 -20.78 -6.35
CA ALA A 301 7.02 -19.71 -5.77
C ALA A 301 8.05 -19.16 -6.77
N LYS A 302 8.63 -20.01 -7.63
CA LYS A 302 9.55 -19.58 -8.69
C LYS A 302 8.84 -18.77 -9.78
N HIS A 303 7.61 -19.14 -10.17
CA HIS A 303 6.85 -18.38 -11.16
C HIS A 303 6.49 -16.98 -10.64
N PHE A 304 6.02 -16.87 -9.38
CA PHE A 304 5.79 -15.57 -8.73
C PHE A 304 7.08 -14.74 -8.62
N ASP A 305 8.18 -15.34 -8.17
CA ASP A 305 9.48 -14.66 -8.04
C ASP A 305 10.04 -14.19 -9.40
N ALA A 306 9.89 -14.99 -10.45
CA ALA A 306 10.31 -14.65 -11.82
C ALA A 306 9.48 -13.49 -12.40
N ALA A 307 8.14 -13.56 -12.31
CA ALA A 307 7.24 -12.50 -12.74
C ALA A 307 7.60 -11.15 -12.09
N MET A 308 7.74 -11.12 -10.76
CA MET A 308 8.12 -9.89 -10.04
C MET A 308 9.51 -9.35 -10.42
N ARG A 309 10.47 -10.22 -10.74
CA ARG A 309 11.81 -9.79 -11.19
C ARG A 309 11.76 -9.15 -12.57
N ASN A 310 10.97 -9.70 -13.49
CA ASN A 310 10.84 -9.27 -14.88
C ASN A 310 10.13 -7.92 -15.05
N GLN A 311 9.27 -7.53 -14.10
CA GLN A 311 8.61 -6.23 -14.07
C GLN A 311 9.59 -5.06 -14.27
N ARG A 312 9.24 -4.11 -15.14
CA ARG A 312 9.97 -2.83 -15.26
C ARG A 312 9.59 -1.90 -14.09
N GLY A 313 10.49 -1.00 -13.72
CA GLY A 313 10.28 -0.06 -12.62
C GLY A 313 11.57 0.52 -12.02
N SER A 314 11.40 1.27 -10.95
CA SER A 314 12.43 1.90 -10.11
C SER A 314 13.12 0.90 -9.17
N GLU A 315 14.03 1.38 -8.31
CA GLU A 315 14.55 0.61 -7.19
C GLU A 315 13.47 0.17 -6.17
N PHE A 316 12.30 0.82 -6.13
CA PHE A 316 11.21 0.56 -5.19
C PHE A 316 10.15 -0.42 -5.73
N LYS A 317 10.21 -0.81 -7.01
CA LYS A 317 9.19 -1.61 -7.74
C LYS A 317 8.62 -2.84 -7.04
N ASP A 318 9.39 -3.46 -6.14
CA ASP A 318 8.92 -4.62 -5.38
C ASP A 318 7.74 -4.28 -4.45
N ILE A 319 7.56 -3.02 -4.01
CA ILE A 319 6.37 -2.60 -3.25
C ILE A 319 5.10 -2.73 -4.11
N LYS A 320 5.15 -2.27 -5.37
CA LYS A 320 4.06 -2.47 -6.34
C LYS A 320 3.80 -3.94 -6.69
N ASN A 321 4.87 -4.71 -6.82
CA ASN A 321 4.76 -6.15 -7.05
C ASN A 321 4.08 -6.86 -5.88
N LEU A 322 4.42 -6.49 -4.64
CA LEU A 322 3.82 -7.02 -3.41
C LEU A 322 2.33 -6.65 -3.30
N GLU A 323 1.92 -5.44 -3.71
CA GLU A 323 0.51 -5.03 -3.74
C GLU A 323 -0.33 -5.94 -4.64
N ALA A 324 0.14 -6.20 -5.86
CA ALA A 324 -0.51 -7.12 -6.79
C ALA A 324 -0.50 -8.57 -6.27
N LEU A 325 0.63 -9.02 -5.71
CA LEU A 325 0.78 -10.38 -5.16
C LEU A 325 -0.16 -10.64 -3.97
N LYS A 326 -0.33 -9.67 -3.06
CA LYS A 326 -1.31 -9.74 -1.96
C LYS A 326 -2.75 -9.78 -2.44
N ARG A 327 -3.08 -9.14 -3.58
CA ARG A 327 -4.43 -9.28 -4.18
C ARG A 327 -4.66 -10.71 -4.66
N VAL A 328 -3.67 -11.34 -5.30
CA VAL A 328 -3.71 -12.74 -5.76
C VAL A 328 -3.76 -13.73 -4.58
N GLU A 329 -3.06 -13.46 -3.46
CA GLU A 329 -3.02 -14.35 -2.28
C GLU A 329 -4.41 -14.68 -1.70
N ARG A 330 -5.39 -13.77 -1.84
CA ARG A 330 -6.76 -13.98 -1.36
C ARG A 330 -7.54 -15.06 -2.12
N PHE A 331 -7.14 -15.34 -3.35
CA PHE A 331 -7.88 -16.24 -4.27
C PHE A 331 -7.20 -17.59 -4.45
N VAL A 332 -5.96 -17.77 -3.98
CA VAL A 332 -5.29 -19.08 -4.02
C VAL A 332 -5.68 -19.97 -2.82
N PRO A 333 -5.72 -21.30 -3.00
CA PRO A 333 -5.84 -22.25 -1.88
C PRO A 333 -4.66 -22.16 -0.91
N GLU A 334 -4.83 -22.60 0.34
CA GLU A 334 -3.82 -22.39 1.41
C GLU A 334 -2.44 -22.94 1.07
N PHE A 335 -2.33 -24.08 0.37
CA PHE A 335 -1.03 -24.65 -0.05
C PHE A 335 -0.23 -23.71 -0.97
N ALA A 336 -0.94 -22.87 -1.73
CA ALA A 336 -0.36 -21.89 -2.64
C ALA A 336 -0.08 -20.55 -1.94
N LYS A 337 -0.75 -20.24 -0.82
CA LYS A 337 -0.42 -19.05 -0.01
C LYS A 337 1.00 -19.12 0.53
N ASP A 338 1.50 -20.29 0.92
CA ASP A 338 2.89 -20.44 1.37
C ASP A 338 3.93 -20.17 0.25
N ALA A 339 3.62 -20.57 -0.98
CA ALA A 339 4.44 -20.22 -2.15
C ALA A 339 4.44 -18.71 -2.43
N ILE A 340 3.29 -18.04 -2.25
CA ILE A 340 3.18 -16.57 -2.32
C ILE A 340 3.97 -15.91 -1.20
N ARG A 341 3.86 -16.36 0.06
CA ARG A 341 4.61 -15.83 1.20
C ARG A 341 6.13 -15.93 0.98
N GLN A 342 6.61 -17.07 0.47
CA GLN A 342 8.01 -17.22 0.07
C GLN A 342 8.42 -16.23 -1.04
N ALA A 343 7.53 -15.95 -2.00
CA ALA A 343 7.78 -14.94 -3.03
C ALA A 343 7.77 -13.50 -2.45
N GLN A 344 6.91 -13.21 -1.46
CA GLN A 344 6.91 -11.95 -0.69
C GLN A 344 8.25 -11.76 0.05
N ASP A 345 8.72 -12.78 0.79
CA ASP A 345 10.02 -12.75 1.48
C ASP A 345 11.18 -12.48 0.51
N ASN A 346 11.18 -13.13 -0.65
CA ASN A 346 12.16 -12.88 -1.70
C ASN A 346 12.10 -11.44 -2.25
N ALA A 347 10.91 -10.85 -2.33
CA ALA A 347 10.72 -9.45 -2.74
C ALA A 347 11.21 -8.46 -1.67
N PHE A 348 10.92 -8.70 -0.39
CA PHE A 348 11.45 -7.91 0.73
C PHE A 348 12.97 -7.95 0.80
N LYS A 349 13.57 -9.13 0.60
CA LYS A 349 15.02 -9.27 0.53
C LYS A 349 15.63 -8.48 -0.63
N ARG A 350 15.09 -8.61 -1.85
CA ARG A 350 15.53 -7.80 -3.01
C ARG A 350 15.39 -6.30 -2.76
N PHE A 351 14.32 -5.89 -2.09
CA PHE A 351 14.10 -4.50 -1.72
C PHE A 351 15.22 -4.00 -0.79
N GLY A 352 15.51 -4.71 0.31
CA GLY A 352 16.63 -4.40 1.21
C GLY A 352 17.98 -4.34 0.47
N GLU A 353 18.27 -5.33 -0.37
CA GLU A 353 19.47 -5.36 -1.23
C GLU A 353 19.58 -4.18 -2.20
N ARG A 354 18.45 -3.59 -2.66
CA ARG A 354 18.46 -2.39 -3.50
C ARG A 354 18.57 -1.11 -2.66
N MET A 355 17.88 -1.02 -1.53
CA MET A 355 18.01 0.13 -0.61
C MET A 355 19.45 0.28 -0.11
N ALA A 356 20.13 -0.82 0.20
CA ALA A 356 21.54 -0.81 0.58
C ALA A 356 22.48 -0.20 -0.48
N LYS A 357 22.12 -0.23 -1.77
CA LYS A 357 22.90 0.34 -2.89
C LYS A 357 22.71 1.85 -3.05
N ILE A 358 21.60 2.41 -2.53
CA ILE A 358 21.39 3.86 -2.46
C ILE A 358 22.32 4.43 -1.37
N PRO A 359 22.92 5.62 -1.54
CA PRO A 359 23.71 6.27 -0.49
C PRO A 359 22.87 6.52 0.78
N GLU A 360 23.44 6.21 1.94
CA GLU A 360 22.82 6.28 3.28
C GLU A 360 21.97 7.54 3.50
N GLY A 361 22.59 8.72 3.48
CA GLY A 361 21.91 10.03 3.60
C GLY A 361 20.99 10.44 2.44
N LYS A 362 20.63 9.52 1.54
CA LYS A 362 19.59 9.69 0.50
C LYS A 362 18.50 8.62 0.54
N ARG A 363 18.69 7.51 1.28
CA ARG A 363 17.75 6.37 1.35
C ARG A 363 16.38 6.81 1.87
N GLY A 364 16.34 7.32 3.10
CA GLY A 364 15.10 7.70 3.78
C GLY A 364 14.27 8.70 2.95
N GLY A 365 14.89 9.82 2.52
CA GLY A 365 14.19 10.83 1.72
C GLY A 365 13.72 10.34 0.34
N LYS A 366 14.47 9.46 -0.35
CA LYS A 366 13.97 8.84 -1.60
C LYS A 366 12.78 7.91 -1.33
N PHE A 367 12.84 7.12 -0.25
CA PHE A 367 11.76 6.22 0.12
C PHE A 367 10.50 6.97 0.54
N GLU A 368 10.63 8.01 1.35
CA GLU A 368 9.52 8.87 1.78
C GLU A 368 8.85 9.56 0.58
N ASN A 369 9.63 10.16 -0.33
CA ASN A 369 9.12 10.75 -1.58
C ASN A 369 8.48 9.70 -2.51
N TYR A 370 8.95 8.45 -2.49
CA TYR A 370 8.32 7.35 -3.22
C TYR A 370 6.94 7.01 -2.64
N VAL A 371 6.85 6.89 -1.32
CA VAL A 371 5.58 6.56 -0.64
C VAL A 371 4.55 7.69 -0.73
N ASP A 372 4.99 8.96 -0.74
CA ASP A 372 4.05 10.09 -1.00
C ASP A 372 3.41 9.96 -2.39
N GLY A 373 4.19 9.58 -3.41
CA GLY A 373 3.74 9.50 -4.81
C GLY A 373 3.12 8.18 -5.29
N ILE A 374 3.29 7.05 -4.57
CA ILE A 374 2.86 5.72 -5.06
C ILE A 374 1.34 5.54 -5.02
N ASN A 375 0.63 5.68 -6.16
CA ASN A 375 -0.81 5.37 -6.27
C ASN A 375 -1.14 3.92 -5.81
N GLY A 376 -2.40 3.56 -5.60
CA GLY A 376 -2.80 2.15 -5.37
C GLY A 376 -3.89 1.95 -4.33
N ASP A 377 -3.80 0.81 -3.64
CA ASP A 377 -4.55 0.46 -2.43
C ASP A 377 -3.70 0.77 -1.18
N GLU A 378 -4.01 1.89 -0.55
CA GLU A 378 -3.31 2.39 0.63
C GLU A 378 -3.38 1.42 1.83
N LEU A 379 -4.42 0.59 1.95
CA LEU A 379 -4.55 -0.40 3.01
C LEU A 379 -3.56 -1.56 2.82
N ARG A 380 -3.39 -2.04 1.58
CA ARG A 380 -2.32 -3.01 1.26
C ARG A 380 -0.94 -2.40 1.42
N HIS A 381 -0.75 -1.10 1.14
CA HIS A 381 0.54 -0.43 1.38
C HIS A 381 0.91 -0.45 2.86
N MET A 382 0.00 -0.12 3.77
CA MET A 382 0.26 -0.26 5.21
C MET A 382 0.59 -1.70 5.60
N GLU A 383 -0.14 -2.69 5.08
CA GLU A 383 0.16 -4.11 5.34
C GLU A 383 1.58 -4.50 4.88
N ILE A 384 2.00 -3.99 3.72
CA ILE A 384 3.35 -4.19 3.15
C ILE A 384 4.41 -3.47 3.99
N PHE A 385 4.17 -2.24 4.44
CA PHE A 385 5.10 -1.49 5.30
C PHE A 385 5.26 -2.14 6.68
N ASP A 386 4.17 -2.67 7.23
CA ASP A 386 4.14 -3.48 8.44
C ASP A 386 4.91 -4.81 8.26
N GLN A 387 4.96 -5.39 7.05
CA GLN A 387 5.76 -6.60 6.75
C GLN A 387 7.24 -6.24 6.58
N LEU A 388 7.48 -5.15 5.85
CA LEU A 388 8.79 -4.57 5.60
C LEU A 388 9.54 -4.28 6.90
N GLU A 389 8.88 -3.70 7.91
CA GLU A 389 9.45 -3.39 9.23
C GLU A 389 10.17 -4.56 9.91
N ASN A 390 9.66 -5.78 9.67
CA ASN A 390 10.15 -6.99 10.29
C ASN A 390 11.25 -7.70 9.47
N ALA A 391 11.52 -7.25 8.24
CA ALA A 391 12.52 -7.84 7.35
C ALA A 391 13.96 -7.67 7.87
N SER A 392 14.71 -8.77 7.92
CA SER A 392 16.03 -8.84 8.58
C SER A 392 17.15 -8.06 7.88
N ASP A 393 16.92 -7.56 6.67
CA ASP A 393 17.99 -7.08 5.76
C ASP A 393 17.83 -5.60 5.37
N LEU A 394 16.97 -4.83 6.05
CA LEU A 394 16.76 -3.41 5.76
C LEU A 394 17.80 -2.48 6.40
N PRO A 395 18.20 -1.39 5.71
CA PRO A 395 18.97 -0.30 6.32
C PRO A 395 18.18 0.40 7.44
N PRO A 396 18.82 0.82 8.54
CA PRO A 396 18.17 1.55 9.64
C PRO A 396 17.37 2.78 9.17
N GLU A 397 17.93 3.56 8.25
CA GLU A 397 17.30 4.78 7.70
C GLU A 397 15.99 4.50 6.94
N ILE A 398 15.75 3.25 6.52
CA ILE A 398 14.49 2.83 5.92
C ILE A 398 13.50 2.40 7.01
N ILE A 399 13.97 1.66 8.03
CA ILE A 399 13.14 1.23 9.17
C ILE A 399 12.58 2.47 9.88
N GLU A 400 13.42 3.47 10.16
CA GLU A 400 13.01 4.75 10.76
C GLU A 400 11.95 5.51 9.93
N LYS A 401 11.88 5.25 8.62
CA LYS A 401 10.93 5.88 7.69
C LYS A 401 9.69 5.04 7.37
N ILE A 402 9.58 3.82 7.90
CA ILE A 402 8.38 2.98 7.75
C ILE A 402 7.18 3.57 8.50
N GLU A 403 7.38 4.15 9.68
CA GLU A 403 6.31 4.82 10.43
C GLU A 403 5.77 6.06 9.71
N ALA A 404 6.66 6.85 9.07
CA ALA A 404 6.24 7.94 8.18
C ALA A 404 5.51 7.41 6.93
N ALA A 405 5.96 6.29 6.35
CA ALA A 405 5.28 5.64 5.23
C ALA A 405 3.86 5.14 5.58
N LYS A 406 3.66 4.59 6.78
CA LYS A 406 2.33 4.21 7.30
C LYS A 406 1.43 5.42 7.49
N ASP A 407 1.95 6.53 8.04
CA ASP A 407 1.17 7.78 8.14
C ASP A 407 0.77 8.35 6.78
N ILE A 408 1.69 8.36 5.80
CA ILE A 408 1.42 8.83 4.43
C ILE A 408 0.31 7.98 3.79
N ALA A 409 0.37 6.65 3.92
CA ALA A 409 -0.68 5.76 3.43
C ALA A 409 -2.02 5.98 4.15
N ALA A 410 -2.00 6.14 5.48
CA ALA A 410 -3.21 6.42 6.27
C ALA A 410 -3.87 7.77 5.90
N ARG A 411 -3.08 8.84 5.74
CA ARG A 411 -3.53 10.15 5.26
C ARG A 411 -4.12 10.05 3.86
N ARG A 412 -3.40 9.42 2.92
CA ARG A 412 -3.87 9.30 1.54
C ARG A 412 -5.14 8.46 1.43
N TRP A 413 -5.29 7.43 2.26
CA TRP A 413 -6.54 6.69 2.39
C TRP A 413 -7.68 7.60 2.87
N GLN A 414 -7.45 8.39 3.94
CA GLN A 414 -8.41 9.41 4.40
C GLN A 414 -8.82 10.37 3.28
N GLU A 415 -7.86 11.02 2.61
CA GLU A 415 -8.08 11.94 1.49
C GLU A 415 -8.86 11.27 0.33
N LYS A 416 -8.62 9.97 0.08
CA LYS A 416 -9.31 9.19 -0.95
C LYS A 416 -10.77 8.96 -0.58
N ILE A 417 -11.06 8.65 0.69
CA ILE A 417 -12.43 8.54 1.20
C ILE A 417 -13.16 9.89 1.17
N GLU A 418 -12.51 10.95 1.67
CA GLU A 418 -13.11 12.28 1.80
C GLU A 418 -13.42 12.89 0.43
N ARG A 419 -12.49 12.82 -0.55
CA ARG A 419 -12.75 13.24 -1.94
C ARG A 419 -13.87 12.45 -2.59
N VAL A 420 -14.05 11.17 -2.24
CA VAL A 420 -15.14 10.34 -2.77
C VAL A 420 -16.50 10.77 -2.19
N ASP A 421 -16.56 11.08 -0.89
CA ASP A 421 -17.80 11.56 -0.27
C ASP A 421 -18.14 13.00 -0.70
N GLU A 422 -17.14 13.85 -0.90
CA GLU A 422 -17.33 15.21 -1.42
C GLU A 422 -17.82 15.19 -2.88
N LYS A 423 -17.07 14.57 -3.80
CA LYS A 423 -17.37 14.62 -5.25
C LYS A 423 -18.61 13.82 -5.62
N PHE A 424 -18.98 12.82 -4.83
CA PHE A 424 -20.03 11.86 -5.18
C PHE A 424 -21.09 11.65 -4.09
N GLY A 425 -21.22 12.58 -3.13
CA GLY A 425 -21.98 12.51 -1.86
C GLY A 425 -23.50 12.26 -1.87
N GLY A 426 -24.03 11.52 -2.85
CA GLY A 426 -25.28 10.79 -2.64
C GLY A 426 -25.06 9.70 -1.61
N ALA A 427 -25.77 9.77 -0.47
CA ALA A 427 -25.52 8.92 0.70
C ALA A 427 -25.38 7.41 0.41
N GLU A 428 -26.15 6.87 -0.54
CA GLU A 428 -26.00 5.47 -0.95
C GLU A 428 -24.70 5.18 -1.72
N PHE A 429 -24.31 6.04 -2.66
CA PHE A 429 -23.08 5.82 -3.43
C PHE A 429 -21.85 6.05 -2.56
N GLY A 430 -21.83 7.12 -1.75
CA GLY A 430 -20.75 7.35 -0.79
C GLY A 430 -20.57 6.16 0.17
N GLN A 431 -21.65 5.52 0.61
CA GLN A 431 -21.59 4.27 1.38
C GLN A 431 -21.06 3.08 0.57
N ARG A 432 -21.53 2.87 -0.67
CA ARG A 432 -21.03 1.79 -1.55
C ARG A 432 -19.54 1.96 -1.87
N ALA A 433 -19.12 3.16 -2.25
CA ALA A 433 -17.73 3.48 -2.56
C ALA A 433 -16.83 3.34 -1.33
N ARG A 434 -17.24 3.84 -0.15
CA ARG A 434 -16.55 3.58 1.13
C ARG A 434 -16.41 2.09 1.43
N GLY A 435 -17.46 1.29 1.16
CA GLY A 435 -17.41 -0.17 1.28
C GLY A 435 -16.34 -0.83 0.41
N ARG A 436 -16.08 -0.31 -0.79
CA ARG A 436 -15.03 -0.77 -1.72
C ARG A 436 -13.61 -0.38 -1.31
N TYR A 437 -13.45 0.66 -0.49
CA TYR A 437 -12.15 1.01 0.13
C TYR A 437 -11.95 0.36 1.51
N LEU A 438 -12.89 -0.50 1.92
CA LEU A 438 -12.80 -1.43 3.05
C LEU A 438 -13.10 -2.89 2.61
N PRO A 439 -12.64 -3.37 1.43
CA PRO A 439 -13.16 -4.60 0.83
C PRO A 439 -12.62 -5.85 1.55
N SER A 440 -11.38 -5.79 2.03
CA SER A 440 -10.70 -6.79 2.87
C SER A 440 -11.48 -7.13 4.14
N PHE A 441 -12.32 -6.24 4.66
CA PHE A 441 -13.13 -6.47 5.85
C PHE A 441 -14.52 -6.98 5.51
N ASN A 442 -15.05 -6.54 4.35
CA ASN A 442 -16.40 -6.87 3.95
C ASN A 442 -16.54 -8.33 3.50
N GLU A 443 -15.56 -8.87 2.77
CA GLU A 443 -15.67 -10.15 2.07
C GLU A 443 -14.55 -11.13 2.45
N GLY A 444 -14.80 -12.44 2.33
CA GLY A 444 -13.82 -13.49 2.61
C GLY A 444 -13.39 -13.68 4.07
N GLU A 445 -12.34 -14.49 4.22
CA GLU A 445 -11.56 -14.73 5.44
C GLU A 445 -10.86 -13.44 5.90
N VAL A 446 -11.21 -12.92 7.09
CA VAL A 446 -10.48 -11.79 7.68
C VAL A 446 -9.26 -12.30 8.43
N ASP A 447 -8.06 -11.95 7.98
CA ASP A 447 -6.77 -12.39 8.54
C ASP A 447 -6.18 -11.42 9.58
N VAL A 448 -5.07 -11.80 10.21
CA VAL A 448 -4.38 -11.02 11.25
C VAL A 448 -3.78 -9.73 10.70
N GLY A 449 -3.22 -9.75 9.48
CA GLY A 449 -2.61 -8.57 8.85
C GLY A 449 -3.68 -7.51 8.57
N GLN A 450 -4.82 -7.92 8.04
CA GLN A 450 -5.98 -7.05 7.84
C GLN A 450 -6.48 -6.42 9.15
N LEU A 451 -6.65 -7.21 10.21
CA LEU A 451 -7.06 -6.69 11.53
C LEU A 451 -6.05 -5.69 12.10
N ARG A 452 -4.75 -5.95 11.95
CA ARG A 452 -3.69 -4.99 12.31
C ARG A 452 -3.80 -3.70 11.52
N VAL A 453 -4.03 -3.75 10.20
CA VAL A 453 -4.23 -2.55 9.37
C VAL A 453 -5.44 -1.72 9.82
N MET A 454 -6.51 -2.34 10.35
CA MET A 454 -7.62 -1.58 10.95
C MET A 454 -7.26 -0.90 12.26
N GLU A 455 -6.51 -1.55 13.13
CA GLU A 455 -6.00 -0.90 14.35
C GLU A 455 -5.00 0.23 14.01
N GLU A 456 -4.15 0.05 13.00
CA GLU A 456 -3.27 1.12 12.48
C GLU A 456 -4.07 2.31 11.91
N ILE A 457 -5.08 2.06 11.07
CA ILE A 457 -5.98 3.10 10.57
C ILE A 457 -6.69 3.82 11.72
N ARG A 458 -7.24 3.09 12.70
CA ARG A 458 -7.92 3.66 13.87
C ARG A 458 -7.00 4.56 14.70
N LYS A 459 -5.72 4.20 14.84
CA LYS A 459 -4.68 5.01 15.52
C LYS A 459 -4.29 6.24 14.72
N ARG A 460 -4.13 6.09 13.40
CA ARG A 460 -3.52 7.11 12.53
C ARG A 460 -4.52 8.11 11.98
N VAL A 461 -5.76 7.72 11.73
CA VAL A 461 -6.78 8.54 11.09
C VAL A 461 -7.83 9.00 12.09
N LYS A 462 -8.17 10.29 12.05
CA LYS A 462 -9.33 10.85 12.77
C LYS A 462 -10.17 11.61 11.76
N PHE A 463 -11.31 11.03 11.36
CA PHE A 463 -12.26 11.73 10.50
C PHE A 463 -13.03 12.75 11.33
N ASP A 464 -13.30 13.92 10.74
CA ASP A 464 -14.24 14.87 11.33
C ASP A 464 -15.72 14.40 11.10
N ASP A 465 -15.97 13.51 10.13
CA ASP A 465 -17.25 12.80 9.99
C ASP A 465 -17.41 11.68 11.04
N VAL A 466 -18.30 11.93 12.00
CA VAL A 466 -18.70 10.98 13.05
C VAL A 466 -19.30 9.68 12.48
N GLY A 467 -20.03 9.76 11.36
CA GLY A 467 -20.63 8.60 10.71
C GLY A 467 -19.57 7.68 10.07
N LEU A 468 -18.51 8.26 9.52
CA LEU A 468 -17.39 7.51 8.94
C LEU A 468 -16.55 6.82 10.03
N ASN A 469 -16.23 7.50 11.14
CA ASN A 469 -15.61 6.86 12.30
C ASN A 469 -16.46 5.68 12.83
N GLN A 470 -17.78 5.84 12.89
CA GLN A 470 -18.69 4.77 13.30
C GLN A 470 -18.72 3.58 12.34
N GLU A 471 -18.64 3.82 11.01
CA GLU A 471 -18.57 2.73 10.04
C GLU A 471 -17.23 1.97 10.13
N ILE A 472 -16.11 2.66 10.36
CA ILE A 472 -14.79 2.02 10.54
C ILE A 472 -14.79 1.16 11.80
N GLU A 473 -15.27 1.68 12.94
CA GLU A 473 -15.44 0.86 14.15
C GLU A 473 -16.36 -0.35 13.91
N LYS A 474 -17.46 -0.17 13.18
CA LYS A 474 -18.36 -1.26 12.80
C LYS A 474 -17.70 -2.31 11.88
N GLN A 475 -16.82 -1.90 10.97
CA GLN A 475 -16.04 -2.83 10.14
C GLN A 475 -14.95 -3.55 10.95
N ARG A 476 -14.32 -2.86 11.90
CA ARG A 476 -13.38 -3.45 12.88
C ARG A 476 -14.08 -4.48 13.76
N GLU A 477 -15.26 -4.17 14.30
CA GLU A 477 -16.09 -5.11 15.06
C GLU A 477 -16.54 -6.31 14.22
N LYS A 478 -16.96 -6.08 12.97
CA LYS A 478 -17.33 -7.15 12.01
C LYS A 478 -16.13 -8.05 11.69
N GLY A 479 -14.94 -7.47 11.51
CA GLY A 479 -13.69 -8.22 11.32
C GLY A 479 -13.35 -9.09 12.53
N ILE A 480 -13.48 -8.54 13.74
CA ILE A 480 -13.28 -9.29 14.99
C ILE A 480 -14.32 -10.41 15.16
N GLU A 481 -15.60 -10.18 14.83
CA GLU A 481 -16.61 -11.23 14.91
C GLU A 481 -16.38 -12.34 13.88
N LYS A 482 -16.06 -12.00 12.62
CA LYS A 482 -15.61 -12.98 11.59
C LYS A 482 -14.39 -13.78 12.05
N PHE A 483 -13.42 -13.13 12.68
CA PHE A 483 -12.24 -13.80 13.24
C PHE A 483 -12.63 -14.76 14.37
N LYS A 484 -13.54 -14.35 15.25
CA LYS A 484 -14.12 -15.17 16.33
C LYS A 484 -14.99 -16.33 15.83
N GLU A 485 -15.57 -16.21 14.64
CA GLU A 485 -16.33 -17.28 13.96
C GLU A 485 -15.43 -18.42 13.47
N ARG A 486 -14.16 -18.15 13.12
CA ARG A 486 -13.14 -19.19 12.83
C ARG A 486 -13.03 -20.21 13.96
N PHE A 487 -13.13 -19.76 15.22
CA PHE A 487 -13.09 -20.65 16.39
C PHE A 487 -14.38 -21.45 16.65
N ASN A 488 -15.34 -21.46 15.72
CA ASN A 488 -16.53 -22.30 15.76
C ASN A 488 -16.43 -23.55 14.87
N GLN A 489 -15.26 -23.83 14.26
CA GLN A 489 -15.09 -25.01 13.42
C GLN A 489 -15.33 -26.32 14.22
N PRO A 490 -16.06 -27.31 13.65
CA PRO A 490 -16.47 -28.51 14.38
C PRO A 490 -15.40 -29.62 14.43
N ASP A 491 -14.21 -29.38 13.84
CA ASP A 491 -13.09 -30.32 13.83
C ASP A 491 -11.94 -29.75 14.69
N ASP A 492 -11.65 -30.45 15.79
CA ASP A 492 -10.61 -30.10 16.75
C ASP A 492 -9.21 -29.96 16.10
N GLN A 493 -8.94 -30.73 15.02
CA GLN A 493 -7.63 -30.70 14.36
C GLN A 493 -7.49 -29.46 13.46
N ALA A 494 -8.47 -29.20 12.59
CA ALA A 494 -8.48 -28.01 11.74
C ALA A 494 -8.45 -26.72 12.57
N LEU A 495 -9.16 -26.69 13.71
CA LEU A 495 -9.11 -25.61 14.69
C LEU A 495 -7.71 -25.42 15.29
N ALA A 496 -7.00 -26.50 15.60
CA ALA A 496 -5.63 -26.46 16.13
C ALA A 496 -4.58 -26.04 15.08
N ASP A 497 -4.76 -26.42 13.81
CA ASP A 497 -3.88 -25.98 12.72
C ASP A 497 -4.10 -24.49 12.40
N GLU A 498 -5.35 -24.04 12.38
CA GLU A 498 -5.69 -22.61 12.28
C GLU A 498 -5.14 -21.83 13.49
N PHE A 499 -5.22 -22.38 14.71
CA PHE A 499 -4.61 -21.79 15.90
C PHE A 499 -3.10 -21.59 15.76
N GLY A 500 -2.37 -22.64 15.35
CA GLY A 500 -0.93 -22.59 15.15
C GLY A 500 -0.55 -21.51 14.14
N ARG A 501 -1.28 -21.43 13.02
CA ARG A 501 -1.09 -20.40 11.99
C ARG A 501 -1.33 -18.98 12.52
N LEU A 502 -2.45 -18.73 13.20
CA LEU A 502 -2.81 -17.41 13.71
C LEU A 502 -1.84 -16.94 14.82
N SER A 503 -1.48 -17.85 15.73
CA SER A 503 -0.50 -17.56 16.79
C SER A 503 0.87 -17.26 16.20
N LYS A 504 1.30 -18.00 15.18
CA LYS A 504 2.53 -17.74 14.45
C LYS A 504 2.51 -16.34 13.82
N GLN A 505 1.45 -15.98 13.09
CA GLN A 505 1.30 -14.67 12.45
C GLN A 505 1.35 -13.48 13.44
N MET A 506 0.81 -13.65 14.65
CA MET A 506 0.93 -12.63 15.70
C MET A 506 2.29 -12.64 16.39
N ALA A 507 2.88 -13.81 16.63
CA ALA A 507 4.19 -13.94 17.28
C ALA A 507 5.32 -13.44 16.39
N GLU A 508 5.21 -13.56 15.06
CA GLU A 508 6.11 -12.97 14.07
C GLU A 508 6.21 -11.44 14.17
N ARG A 509 5.25 -10.78 14.85
CA ARG A 509 5.20 -9.33 15.05
C ARG A 509 4.75 -8.96 16.46
N PRO A 510 5.60 -9.19 17.47
CA PRO A 510 5.24 -8.96 18.85
C PRO A 510 5.44 -7.46 19.18
N ASP A 511 4.45 -6.65 18.85
CA ASP A 511 4.46 -5.19 18.96
C ASP A 511 3.18 -4.65 19.64
N PRO A 512 3.12 -3.34 19.97
CA PRO A 512 1.96 -2.76 20.66
C PRO A 512 0.61 -2.98 19.95
N THR A 513 0.59 -2.99 18.63
CA THR A 513 -0.61 -3.23 17.82
C THR A 513 -1.11 -4.67 17.95
N THR A 514 -0.21 -5.67 17.98
CA THR A 514 -0.59 -7.06 18.28
C THR A 514 -1.19 -7.20 19.68
N PHE A 515 -0.58 -6.62 20.71
CA PHE A 515 -1.10 -6.76 22.08
C PHE A 515 -2.47 -6.07 22.27
N GLN A 516 -2.71 -4.95 21.60
CA GLN A 516 -4.03 -4.31 21.57
C GLN A 516 -5.06 -5.17 20.82
N LEU A 517 -4.69 -5.76 19.67
CA LEU A 517 -5.56 -6.67 18.94
C LEU A 517 -5.94 -7.91 19.79
N ILE A 518 -4.98 -8.51 20.49
CA ILE A 518 -5.24 -9.62 21.43
C ILE A 518 -6.19 -9.17 22.54
N SER A 519 -5.95 -8.01 23.14
CA SER A 519 -6.82 -7.45 24.19
C SER A 519 -8.26 -7.24 23.72
N ALA A 520 -8.44 -6.75 22.49
CA ALA A 520 -9.76 -6.55 21.87
C ALA A 520 -10.46 -7.88 21.57
N LEU A 521 -9.72 -8.91 21.13
CA LEU A 521 -10.23 -10.26 20.95
C LEU A 521 -10.66 -10.89 22.29
N GLU A 522 -9.86 -10.71 23.34
CA GLU A 522 -10.15 -11.23 24.69
C GLU A 522 -11.44 -10.66 25.28
N GLU A 523 -11.68 -9.36 25.12
CA GLU A 523 -12.93 -8.74 25.54
C GLU A 523 -14.15 -9.39 24.87
N LYS A 524 -14.06 -9.63 23.55
CA LYS A 524 -15.15 -10.18 22.73
C LYS A 524 -15.41 -11.68 22.95
N VAL A 525 -14.42 -12.45 23.41
CA VAL A 525 -14.59 -13.88 23.74
C VAL A 525 -14.68 -14.18 25.24
N LYS A 526 -14.62 -13.18 26.13
CA LYS A 526 -14.60 -13.33 27.60
C LYS A 526 -15.70 -14.23 28.19
N ALA A 527 -16.84 -14.35 27.50
CA ALA A 527 -17.97 -15.20 27.90
C ALA A 527 -17.79 -16.69 27.54
N ASP A 528 -16.83 -17.03 26.68
CA ASP A 528 -16.50 -18.37 26.21
C ASP A 528 -15.17 -18.84 26.86
N PRO A 529 -15.22 -19.77 27.82
CA PRO A 529 -14.01 -20.21 28.52
C PRO A 529 -12.96 -20.85 27.63
N GLN A 530 -13.35 -21.54 26.54
CA GLN A 530 -12.42 -22.24 25.65
C GLN A 530 -11.69 -21.23 24.76
N LYS A 531 -12.43 -20.29 24.17
CA LYS A 531 -11.84 -19.21 23.37
C LYS A 531 -10.97 -18.26 24.20
N ARG A 532 -11.32 -18.04 25.48
CA ARG A 532 -10.45 -17.30 26.41
C ARG A 532 -9.14 -18.05 26.70
N GLU A 533 -9.21 -19.34 27.02
CA GLU A 533 -8.00 -20.15 27.26
C GLU A 533 -7.09 -20.23 26.01
N PHE A 534 -7.69 -20.25 24.82
CA PHE A 534 -7.00 -20.11 23.54
C PHE A 534 -6.27 -18.76 23.41
N LEU A 535 -6.93 -17.63 23.69
CA LEU A 535 -6.30 -16.31 23.56
C LEU A 535 -5.19 -16.12 24.59
N GLU A 536 -5.38 -16.61 25.82
CA GLU A 536 -4.32 -16.63 26.83
C GLU A 536 -3.09 -17.44 26.40
N GLN A 537 -3.26 -18.49 25.57
CA GLN A 537 -2.13 -19.23 24.97
C GLN A 537 -1.48 -18.45 23.82
N MET A 538 -2.28 -17.81 22.97
CA MET A 538 -1.78 -16.94 21.89
C MET A 538 -0.97 -15.77 22.45
N GLU A 539 -1.49 -15.10 23.48
CA GLU A 539 -0.84 -14.01 24.18
C GLU A 539 0.50 -14.45 24.79
N ARG A 540 0.56 -15.63 25.42
CA ARG A 540 1.82 -16.24 25.89
C ARG A 540 2.81 -16.51 24.75
N ALA A 541 2.34 -16.97 23.59
CA ALA A 541 3.21 -17.18 22.42
C ALA A 541 3.81 -15.86 21.90
N VAL A 542 3.02 -14.80 21.81
CA VAL A 542 3.49 -13.46 21.43
C VAL A 542 4.45 -12.88 22.48
N LYS A 543 4.14 -13.01 23.77
CA LYS A 543 5.06 -12.60 24.87
C LYS A 543 6.37 -13.39 24.83
N ALA A 544 6.34 -14.68 24.53
CA ALA A 544 7.54 -15.50 24.41
C ALA A 544 8.45 -15.01 23.27
N GLU A 545 7.89 -14.79 22.07
CA GLU A 545 8.67 -14.28 20.92
C GLU A 545 9.13 -12.83 21.15
N PHE A 546 8.31 -11.96 21.77
CA PHE A 546 8.72 -10.61 22.22
C PHE A 546 10.02 -10.65 23.02
N MET A 547 10.06 -11.52 24.03
CA MET A 547 11.20 -11.64 24.94
C MET A 547 12.40 -12.31 24.26
N GLU A 548 12.15 -13.23 23.32
CA GLU A 548 13.22 -13.83 22.52
C GLU A 548 13.87 -12.83 21.57
N GLN A 549 13.08 -12.01 20.86
CA GLN A 549 13.58 -10.94 19.98
C GLN A 549 14.30 -9.84 20.78
N ALA A 550 13.70 -9.37 21.88
CA ALA A 550 14.31 -8.40 22.79
C ALA A 550 15.62 -8.90 23.43
N ARG A 551 15.82 -10.23 23.53
CA ARG A 551 17.08 -10.83 23.99
C ARG A 551 18.10 -11.03 22.86
N LYS A 552 17.65 -11.45 21.68
CA LYS A 552 18.51 -11.70 20.50
C LYS A 552 19.14 -10.42 19.96
N GLU A 553 18.33 -9.39 19.78
CA GLU A 553 18.72 -8.15 19.11
C GLU A 553 18.05 -6.92 19.75
N PRO A 554 18.28 -6.65 21.06
CA PRO A 554 17.53 -5.68 21.85
C PRO A 554 17.31 -4.33 21.19
N ASP A 555 18.38 -3.70 20.70
CA ASP A 555 18.30 -2.32 20.17
C ASP A 555 17.67 -2.29 18.77
N ARG A 556 17.81 -3.37 17.99
CA ARG A 556 17.17 -3.50 16.68
C ARG A 556 15.69 -3.84 16.79
N PHE A 557 15.34 -4.77 17.68
CA PHE A 557 13.95 -5.10 17.99
C PHE A 557 13.24 -3.89 18.59
N LEU A 558 13.89 -3.16 19.51
CA LEU A 558 13.39 -1.90 20.03
C LEU A 558 13.02 -0.92 18.91
N ASN A 559 13.90 -0.71 17.92
CA ASN A 559 13.62 0.17 16.77
C ASN A 559 12.52 -0.33 15.81
N ARG A 560 12.04 -1.58 15.94
CA ARG A 560 10.94 -2.16 15.13
C ARG A 560 9.59 -2.23 15.85
N ILE A 561 9.57 -2.04 17.18
CA ILE A 561 8.33 -2.10 17.98
C ILE A 561 7.89 -0.73 18.47
N VAL A 562 8.75 0.28 18.35
CA VAL A 562 8.39 1.66 18.62
C VAL A 562 7.72 2.26 17.39
N SER A 563 6.64 2.99 17.63
CA SER A 563 5.83 3.66 16.62
C SER A 563 5.87 5.17 16.84
N ASN A 564 5.18 5.92 16.01
CA ASN A 564 4.84 7.32 16.31
C ASN A 564 3.49 7.49 17.03
N ASN A 565 2.77 6.38 17.34
CA ASN A 565 1.51 6.42 18.07
C ASN A 565 1.74 6.55 19.58
N PRO A 566 1.29 7.64 20.23
CA PRO A 566 1.56 7.82 21.65
C PRO A 566 0.75 6.90 22.58
N GLU A 567 -0.36 6.30 22.12
CA GLU A 567 -1.11 5.30 22.92
C GLU A 567 -0.30 4.02 23.18
N ASP A 568 0.72 3.73 22.35
CA ASP A 568 1.53 2.51 22.49
C ASP A 568 2.43 2.55 23.75
N ILE A 569 2.65 3.74 24.33
CA ILE A 569 3.24 3.92 25.66
C ILE A 569 2.42 3.20 26.74
N GLU A 570 1.09 3.16 26.60
CA GLU A 570 0.23 2.47 27.55
C GLU A 570 0.44 0.96 27.51
N VAL A 571 0.63 0.41 26.30
CA VAL A 571 0.88 -1.02 26.08
C VAL A 571 2.21 -1.43 26.70
N PHE A 572 3.28 -0.66 26.47
CA PHE A 572 4.57 -0.91 27.12
C PHE A 572 4.50 -0.81 28.65
N ASN A 573 3.73 0.14 29.20
CA ASN A 573 3.50 0.21 30.64
C ASN A 573 2.70 -0.99 31.17
N GLY A 574 1.69 -1.46 30.41
CA GLY A 574 0.92 -2.66 30.73
C GLY A 574 1.80 -3.92 30.80
N LEU A 575 2.56 -4.19 29.75
CA LEU A 575 3.51 -5.30 29.67
C LEU A 575 4.57 -5.22 30.79
N LYS A 576 5.09 -4.02 31.07
CA LYS A 576 6.06 -3.79 32.15
C LYS A 576 5.50 -4.10 33.53
N GLU A 577 4.29 -3.62 33.84
CA GLU A 577 3.67 -3.89 35.13
C GLU A 577 3.21 -5.35 35.25
N GLU A 578 2.77 -5.99 34.18
CA GLU A 578 2.51 -7.44 34.17
C GLU A 578 3.79 -8.24 34.45
N PHE A 579 4.87 -7.97 33.72
CA PHE A 579 6.18 -8.56 33.92
C PHE A 579 6.70 -8.37 35.35
N ARG A 580 6.51 -7.17 35.92
CA ARG A 580 6.91 -6.84 37.28
C ARG A 580 6.12 -7.62 38.33
N ASN A 581 4.82 -7.84 38.11
CA ASN A 581 3.94 -8.50 39.05
C ASN A 581 4.03 -10.04 38.96
N ASN A 582 4.17 -10.60 37.75
CA ASN A 582 4.18 -12.05 37.50
C ASN A 582 5.30 -12.48 36.52
N PRO A 583 6.59 -12.26 36.82
CA PRO A 583 7.68 -12.54 35.88
C PRO A 583 7.72 -14.02 35.46
N GLU A 584 7.42 -14.96 36.37
CA GLU A 584 7.35 -16.40 36.07
C GLU A 584 6.23 -16.76 35.07
N GLN A 585 5.11 -16.02 35.06
CA GLN A 585 4.02 -16.23 34.12
C GLN A 585 4.32 -15.60 32.76
N PHE A 586 5.00 -14.45 32.75
CA PHE A 586 5.51 -13.80 31.54
C PHE A 586 6.53 -14.68 30.79
N PHE A 587 7.25 -15.54 31.52
CA PHE A 587 8.19 -16.54 31.01
C PHE A 587 7.63 -17.97 30.95
N ALA A 588 6.31 -18.17 31.09
CA ALA A 588 5.74 -19.52 31.00
C ALA A 588 6.04 -20.14 29.62
N GLU A 589 6.53 -21.39 29.59
CA GLU A 589 6.83 -22.06 28.31
C GLU A 589 5.58 -22.03 27.41
N PRO A 590 5.72 -21.55 26.15
CA PRO A 590 4.63 -21.66 25.19
C PRO A 590 4.36 -23.14 24.93
N PHE A 591 3.08 -23.52 25.00
CA PHE A 591 2.65 -24.88 24.75
C PHE A 591 2.95 -25.26 23.29
N GLU A 592 3.30 -26.53 23.06
CA GLU A 592 3.60 -27.05 21.72
C GLU A 592 2.30 -27.29 20.96
N VAL A 593 2.00 -26.47 19.96
CA VAL A 593 0.80 -26.54 19.14
C VAL A 593 1.16 -27.15 17.80
N ASN A 594 0.73 -28.39 17.55
CA ASN A 594 0.94 -29.12 16.29
C ASN A 594 2.40 -29.13 15.79
N GLY A 595 3.36 -29.20 16.71
CA GLY A 595 4.81 -29.19 16.43
C GLY A 595 5.41 -27.78 16.24
N PHE A 596 4.59 -26.73 16.21
CA PHE A 596 5.05 -25.36 16.40
C PHE A 596 5.28 -25.12 17.89
N LYS A 597 6.56 -24.93 18.25
CA LYS A 597 6.98 -24.33 19.51
C LYS A 597 7.50 -22.92 19.19
N PRO A 598 6.75 -21.85 19.53
CA PRO A 598 7.34 -20.51 19.64
C PRO A 598 8.56 -20.62 20.55
N GLY A 599 9.72 -20.10 20.13
CA GLY A 599 10.97 -20.28 20.88
C GLY A 599 11.41 -21.74 21.13
N ALA A 600 11.23 -22.65 20.16
CA ALA A 600 11.67 -24.06 20.23
C ALA A 600 13.16 -24.30 20.57
N GLY A 601 13.98 -23.24 20.67
CA GLY A 601 15.35 -23.28 21.20
C GLY A 601 15.41 -23.59 22.70
N LYS A 602 14.93 -24.79 23.11
CA LYS A 602 14.95 -25.35 24.47
C LYS A 602 14.89 -24.29 25.58
N PHE A 603 13.68 -23.85 25.91
CA PHE A 603 13.43 -23.11 27.17
C PHE A 603 13.54 -23.99 28.43
N ILE A 604 14.09 -25.21 28.32
CA ILE A 604 14.66 -25.92 29.47
C ILE A 604 15.89 -25.12 29.93
N PRO A 605 15.92 -24.48 31.12
CA PRO A 605 17.18 -24.06 31.72
C PRO A 605 17.97 -25.34 32.05
N PRO A 606 19.01 -25.73 31.27
CA PRO A 606 19.68 -27.00 31.42
C PRO A 606 20.80 -26.82 32.44
N GLU A 607 20.42 -26.74 33.71
CA GLU A 607 21.32 -26.56 34.85
C GLU A 607 22.35 -25.42 34.66
N PHE A 608 21.94 -24.31 34.02
CA PHE A 608 22.82 -23.15 33.83
C PHE A 608 23.30 -22.63 35.18
N GLY A 609 24.60 -22.80 35.43
CA GLY A 609 25.24 -22.39 36.68
C GLY A 609 25.13 -20.88 36.90
N PRO A 610 25.07 -20.41 38.15
CA PRO A 610 24.82 -19.01 38.48
C PRO A 610 25.88 -18.03 37.95
N ASP A 611 27.04 -18.50 37.49
CA ASP A 611 28.17 -17.67 37.08
C ASP A 611 28.09 -17.17 35.62
N GLU A 612 27.33 -17.82 34.73
CA GLU A 612 27.21 -17.42 33.31
C GLU A 612 26.05 -16.42 33.04
N MET A 613 25.14 -16.22 33.99
CA MET A 613 24.02 -15.25 33.88
C MET A 613 24.40 -13.78 34.19
N ASN A 614 25.69 -13.45 34.27
CA ASN A 614 26.17 -12.11 34.63
C ASN A 614 25.94 -10.99 33.57
N GLY A 615 25.24 -11.29 32.46
CA GLY A 615 24.92 -10.30 31.41
C GLY A 615 23.44 -9.89 31.30
N PHE A 616 22.49 -10.73 31.72
CA PHE A 616 21.05 -10.52 31.47
C PHE A 616 20.21 -11.05 32.64
N GLN A 617 20.18 -10.31 33.75
CA GLN A 617 19.30 -10.61 34.90
C GLN A 617 17.85 -10.21 34.59
N PRO A 618 16.81 -10.76 35.28
CA PRO A 618 15.42 -10.35 35.07
C PRO A 618 15.14 -8.84 35.24
N THR A 619 16.00 -8.13 35.98
CA THR A 619 16.01 -6.67 36.07
C THR A 619 16.30 -5.96 34.73
N SER A 620 16.95 -6.62 33.77
CA SER A 620 17.24 -6.07 32.43
C SER A 620 15.98 -5.87 31.59
N PHE A 621 14.93 -6.67 31.78
CA PHE A 621 13.67 -6.54 31.02
C PHE A 621 12.81 -5.37 31.49
N ASN A 622 12.79 -5.06 32.79
CA ASN A 622 12.26 -3.77 33.25
C ASN A 622 13.01 -2.61 32.59
N GLY A 623 14.35 -2.69 32.51
CA GLY A 623 15.17 -1.74 31.76
C GLY A 623 14.94 -1.74 30.25
N PHE A 624 14.50 -2.86 29.65
CA PHE A 624 14.08 -2.91 28.26
C PHE A 624 12.78 -2.13 28.06
N PHE A 625 11.76 -2.34 28.89
CA PHE A 625 10.51 -1.57 28.81
C PHE A 625 10.73 -0.08 29.11
N ASP A 626 11.61 0.28 30.05
CA ASP A 626 12.00 1.68 30.28
C ASP A 626 12.64 2.30 29.02
N ARG A 627 13.55 1.58 28.35
CA ARG A 627 14.12 2.00 27.06
C ARG A 627 13.08 2.04 25.94
N ALA A 628 12.09 1.14 25.93
CA ALA A 628 10.98 1.14 24.98
C ALA A 628 10.13 2.40 25.12
N ILE A 629 9.69 2.70 26.34
CA ILE A 629 8.88 3.90 26.62
C ILE A 629 9.71 5.19 26.35
N GLN A 630 11.01 5.18 26.64
CA GLN A 630 11.90 6.30 26.30
C GLN A 630 12.02 6.48 24.78
N LYS A 631 12.40 5.44 24.04
CA LYS A 631 12.59 5.51 22.58
C LYS A 631 11.27 5.80 21.85
N GLN A 632 10.13 5.30 22.32
CA GLN A 632 8.80 5.69 21.86
C GLN A 632 8.61 7.22 22.00
N SER A 633 8.95 7.78 23.16
CA SER A 633 8.87 9.24 23.41
C SER A 633 9.82 10.05 22.51
N GLU A 634 10.99 9.50 22.18
CA GLU A 634 11.94 10.08 21.23
C GLU A 634 11.39 10.06 19.81
N VAL A 635 10.86 8.92 19.31
CA VAL A 635 10.27 8.79 17.96
C VAL A 635 9.06 9.71 17.78
N ILE A 636 8.19 9.82 18.78
CA ILE A 636 7.07 10.78 18.79
C ILE A 636 7.59 12.23 18.68
N THR A 637 8.72 12.55 19.33
CA THR A 637 9.34 13.89 19.28
C THR A 637 10.00 14.18 17.93
N GLU A 638 10.67 13.18 17.37
CA GLU A 638 11.32 13.24 16.06
C GLU A 638 10.27 13.46 14.97
N ARG A 639 9.23 12.62 14.92
CA ARG A 639 8.11 12.75 13.98
C ARG A 639 7.46 14.13 14.04
N LEU A 640 7.19 14.64 15.25
CA LEU A 640 6.68 16.00 15.47
C LEU A 640 7.59 17.10 14.89
N GLY A 641 8.91 16.89 14.90
CA GLY A 641 9.86 17.79 14.23
C GLY A 641 9.74 17.76 12.71
N GLU A 642 9.47 16.58 12.13
CA GLU A 642 9.42 16.36 10.68
C GLU A 642 8.16 16.93 9.99
N ILE A 643 6.97 16.82 10.61
CA ILE A 643 5.64 17.21 10.05
C ILE A 643 5.65 18.60 9.40
N GLN A 644 5.79 18.76 8.08
CA GLN A 644 5.80 20.12 7.49
C GLN A 644 4.39 20.67 7.22
N ASP A 645 3.39 19.80 7.27
CA ASP A 645 2.04 20.07 6.81
C ASP A 645 1.13 20.54 7.97
N PRO A 646 0.40 21.67 7.84
CA PRO A 646 -0.56 22.13 8.85
C PRO A 646 -1.62 21.10 9.24
N GLU A 647 -2.14 20.34 8.28
CA GLU A 647 -3.23 19.39 8.53
C GLU A 647 -2.70 18.16 9.28
N GLU A 648 -1.52 17.66 8.89
CA GLU A 648 -0.81 16.59 9.59
C GLU A 648 -0.46 17.01 11.04
N PHE A 649 -0.08 18.27 11.26
CA PHE A 649 0.18 18.82 12.60
C PHE A 649 -1.11 18.90 13.44
N GLU A 650 -2.22 19.34 12.85
CA GLU A 650 -3.52 19.34 13.52
C GLU A 650 -3.95 17.91 13.89
N GLN A 651 -3.84 16.95 12.97
CA GLN A 651 -4.18 15.55 13.25
C GLN A 651 -3.30 14.97 14.38
N PHE A 652 -2.01 15.30 14.40
CA PHE A 652 -1.10 14.94 15.48
C PHE A 652 -1.50 15.60 16.81
N GLY A 653 -1.82 16.90 16.82
CA GLY A 653 -2.34 17.62 17.98
C GLY A 653 -3.66 17.03 18.51
N LYS A 654 -4.62 16.75 17.63
CA LYS A 654 -5.88 16.03 17.93
C LYS A 654 -5.63 14.65 18.53
N LYS A 655 -4.52 13.96 18.23
CA LYS A 655 -4.11 12.72 18.91
C LYS A 655 -3.61 13.03 20.33
N LEU A 656 -2.64 13.93 20.47
CA LEU A 656 -2.06 14.30 21.78
C LEU A 656 -3.12 14.78 22.79
N TYR A 657 -4.01 15.67 22.38
CA TYR A 657 -5.02 16.28 23.24
C TYR A 657 -6.04 15.25 23.77
N GLY A 658 -6.32 14.20 23.00
CA GLY A 658 -7.24 13.13 23.40
C GLY A 658 -6.66 12.12 24.41
N MET A 659 -5.39 12.25 24.77
CA MET A 659 -4.69 11.28 25.61
C MET A 659 -4.89 11.47 27.11
N ARG A 660 -4.59 10.42 27.86
CA ARG A 660 -4.45 10.50 29.33
C ARG A 660 -3.26 11.40 29.71
N PRO A 661 -3.39 12.31 30.69
CA PRO A 661 -2.30 13.18 31.13
C PRO A 661 -1.02 12.45 31.51
N GLU A 662 -1.13 11.23 32.04
CA GLU A 662 0.00 10.38 32.42
C GLU A 662 0.89 9.98 31.22
N ILE A 663 0.33 9.87 30.01
CA ILE A 663 1.12 9.63 28.79
C ILE A 663 1.91 10.89 28.44
N MET A 664 1.25 12.05 28.42
CA MET A 664 1.89 13.34 28.11
C MET A 664 3.02 13.67 29.10
N ASP A 665 2.80 13.45 30.40
CA ASP A 665 3.83 13.54 31.43
C ASP A 665 4.98 12.57 31.20
N THR A 666 4.72 11.39 30.63
CA THR A 666 5.75 10.39 30.31
C THR A 666 6.58 10.81 29.10
N ILE A 667 5.94 11.25 28.00
CA ILE A 667 6.63 11.78 26.82
C ILE A 667 7.51 12.97 27.21
N ASN A 668 6.96 13.94 27.93
CA ASN A 668 7.66 15.16 28.34
C ASN A 668 8.80 14.92 29.37
N ARG A 669 8.72 13.85 30.19
CA ARG A 669 9.84 13.44 31.07
C ARG A 669 10.95 12.72 30.32
N ASN A 670 10.60 11.89 29.34
CA ASN A 670 11.55 11.03 28.65
C ASN A 670 12.20 11.72 27.45
N SER A 671 11.52 12.69 26.83
CA SER A 671 12.05 13.54 25.77
C SER A 671 12.13 14.99 26.24
N GLN A 672 13.36 15.43 26.56
CA GLN A 672 13.65 16.80 27.04
C GLN A 672 13.32 17.89 26.00
N ASP A 673 13.18 17.49 24.73
CA ASP A 673 12.91 18.40 23.62
C ASP A 673 11.45 18.36 23.17
N PHE A 674 10.61 17.42 23.62
CA PHE A 674 9.24 17.27 23.12
C PHE A 674 8.44 18.57 23.17
N ARG A 675 8.31 19.18 24.35
CA ARG A 675 7.60 20.46 24.52
C ARG A 675 8.22 21.58 23.67
N ARG A 676 9.56 21.68 23.63
CA ARG A 676 10.26 22.71 22.84
C ARG A 676 10.12 22.51 21.33
N THR A 677 9.96 21.27 20.88
CA THR A 677 9.69 20.93 19.48
C THR A 677 8.24 21.20 19.16
N PHE A 678 7.30 20.83 20.03
CA PHE A 678 5.87 21.16 19.89
C PHE A 678 5.65 22.67 19.76
N GLU A 679 6.12 23.45 20.74
CA GLU A 679 6.01 24.91 20.75
C GLU A 679 6.59 25.51 19.45
N ARG A 680 7.83 25.13 19.06
CA ARG A 680 8.45 25.58 17.79
C ARG A 680 7.66 25.19 16.54
N LYS A 681 6.96 24.05 16.56
CA LYS A 681 6.26 23.51 15.41
C LYS A 681 4.89 24.14 15.23
N GLN A 682 4.15 24.32 16.32
CA GLN A 682 2.95 25.16 16.38
C GLN A 682 3.25 26.57 15.86
N ASP A 683 4.37 27.16 16.32
CA ASP A 683 4.87 28.47 15.86
C ASP A 683 5.24 28.50 14.37
N PHE A 684 5.64 27.37 13.77
CA PHE A 684 5.95 27.26 12.35
C PHE A 684 4.68 27.11 11.52
N ILE A 685 3.80 26.19 11.89
CA ILE A 685 2.53 25.91 11.21
C ILE A 685 1.63 27.14 11.21
N GLN A 686 1.50 27.83 12.35
CA GLN A 686 0.74 29.09 12.44
C GLN A 686 1.29 30.17 11.49
N LYS A 687 2.60 30.20 11.22
CA LYS A 687 3.21 31.14 10.25
C LYS A 687 2.99 30.70 8.80
N VAL A 688 2.87 29.39 8.53
CA VAL A 688 2.52 28.86 7.20
C VAL A 688 1.06 29.19 6.90
N GLU A 689 0.12 28.82 7.78
CA GLU A 689 -1.30 29.15 7.62
C GLU A 689 -1.54 30.66 7.50
N LEU A 690 -0.88 31.47 8.35
CA LEU A 690 -1.01 32.92 8.26
C LEU A 690 -0.48 33.49 6.93
N ARG A 691 0.59 32.92 6.37
CA ARG A 691 1.10 33.33 5.06
C ARG A 691 0.13 32.96 3.95
N ASN A 692 -0.32 31.71 3.90
CA ASN A 692 -1.29 31.24 2.92
C ASN A 692 -2.56 32.10 2.95
N TRP A 693 -3.02 32.47 4.16
CA TRP A 693 -4.13 33.38 4.36
C TRP A 693 -3.83 34.83 3.93
N GLU A 694 -2.63 35.36 4.20
CA GLU A 694 -2.22 36.70 3.74
C GLU A 694 -2.11 36.76 2.20
N GLU A 695 -1.64 35.70 1.55
CA GLU A 695 -1.56 35.58 0.09
C GLU A 695 -2.97 35.48 -0.55
N GLN A 696 -3.83 34.62 0.00
CA GLN A 696 -5.23 34.53 -0.43
C GLN A 696 -5.98 35.85 -0.26
N THR A 697 -5.76 36.59 0.84
CA THR A 697 -6.46 37.86 1.10
C THR A 697 -5.83 39.09 0.44
N GLN A 698 -4.55 39.07 0.07
CA GLN A 698 -3.87 40.19 -0.63
C GLN A 698 -4.58 40.60 -1.92
N GLY A 699 -5.17 39.64 -2.65
CA GLY A 699 -5.95 39.93 -3.86
C GLY A 699 -7.32 40.60 -3.61
N PHE A 700 -7.86 40.51 -2.39
CA PHE A 700 -9.25 40.91 -2.06
C PHE A 700 -9.37 42.15 -1.18
N MET A 701 -8.26 42.66 -0.60
CA MET A 701 -8.23 43.87 0.22
C MET A 701 -8.38 45.17 -0.60
N GLY A 702 -9.57 45.38 -1.15
CA GLY A 702 -10.05 46.72 -1.49
C GLY A 702 -10.29 47.58 -0.24
N ASN A 703 -10.61 48.85 -0.42
CA ASN A 703 -10.86 49.83 0.66
C ASN A 703 -12.19 49.62 1.42
N GLU A 704 -12.66 48.38 1.57
CA GLU A 704 -13.92 48.02 2.25
C GLU A 704 -13.62 47.56 3.69
N PRO A 705 -14.00 48.34 4.73
CA PRO A 705 -13.68 48.00 6.12
C PRO A 705 -14.27 46.68 6.60
N GLU A 706 -15.40 46.27 6.02
CA GLU A 706 -16.09 45.01 6.33
C GLU A 706 -15.22 43.79 5.98
N ARG A 707 -14.47 43.83 4.88
CA ARG A 707 -13.51 42.77 4.51
C ARG A 707 -12.32 42.71 5.46
N LEU A 708 -11.87 43.85 5.98
CA LEU A 708 -10.79 43.89 6.97
C LEU A 708 -11.24 43.29 8.31
N GLU A 709 -12.52 43.42 8.67
CA GLU A 709 -13.08 42.82 9.88
C GLU A 709 -13.29 41.31 9.71
N GLU A 710 -13.78 40.86 8.56
CA GLU A 710 -13.86 39.44 8.18
C GLU A 710 -12.49 38.76 8.16
N ALA A 711 -11.50 39.41 7.52
CA ALA A 711 -10.11 39.01 7.52
C ALA A 711 -9.55 38.84 8.97
N MET A 712 -9.79 39.80 9.86
CA MET A 712 -9.35 39.67 11.26
C MET A 712 -10.08 38.57 12.02
N ARG A 713 -11.33 38.23 11.65
CA ARG A 713 -12.08 37.12 12.24
C ARG A 713 -11.47 35.77 11.83
N GLU A 714 -11.18 35.56 10.55
CA GLU A 714 -10.51 34.35 10.05
C GLU A 714 -9.13 34.17 10.69
N LYS A 715 -8.32 35.25 10.72
CA LYS A 715 -7.02 35.27 11.41
C LYS A 715 -7.16 34.91 12.89
N LYS A 716 -8.20 35.40 13.58
CA LYS A 716 -8.53 35.02 14.98
C LYS A 716 -8.90 33.55 15.11
N GLU A 717 -9.65 32.99 14.16
CA GLU A 717 -10.05 31.58 14.17
C GLU A 717 -8.83 30.65 14.05
N ILE A 718 -7.86 30.98 13.18
CA ILE A 718 -6.55 30.29 13.10
C ILE A 718 -5.84 30.29 14.47
N PHE A 719 -5.69 31.45 15.12
CA PHE A 719 -5.08 31.51 16.45
C PHE A 719 -5.85 30.70 17.52
N ASN A 720 -7.18 30.79 17.54
CA ASN A 720 -8.00 30.07 18.52
C ASN A 720 -7.92 28.56 18.37
N LYS A 721 -7.83 28.06 17.13
CA LYS A 721 -7.66 26.65 16.77
C LYS A 721 -6.34 26.10 17.36
N HIS A 722 -5.24 26.84 17.18
CA HIS A 722 -3.94 26.46 17.79
C HIS A 722 -3.95 26.45 19.31
N ILE A 723 -4.64 27.40 19.95
CA ILE A 723 -4.75 27.45 21.42
C ILE A 723 -5.59 26.27 21.95
N GLU A 724 -6.61 25.84 21.20
CA GLU A 724 -7.47 24.71 21.58
C GLU A 724 -6.75 23.36 21.51
N PHE A 725 -5.81 23.21 20.57
CA PHE A 725 -5.03 21.99 20.37
C PHE A 725 -3.67 21.96 21.10
N ASP A 726 -3.32 22.94 21.93
CA ASP A 726 -2.13 22.87 22.78
C ASP A 726 -2.38 21.95 24.00
N PRO A 727 -1.75 20.76 24.08
CA PRO A 727 -1.95 19.83 25.17
C PRO A 727 -1.25 20.26 26.48
N PHE A 728 -0.49 21.36 26.47
CA PHE A 728 0.14 21.96 27.64
C PHE A 728 -0.63 23.16 28.21
N CYS A 729 -1.70 23.60 27.55
CA CYS A 729 -2.46 24.79 27.89
C CYS A 729 -3.84 24.42 28.45
N ASP A 730 -3.99 24.48 29.78
CA ASP A 730 -5.28 24.26 30.45
C ASP A 730 -6.31 25.38 30.14
N GLU A 731 -7.58 25.20 30.53
CA GLU A 731 -8.64 26.20 30.29
C GLU A 731 -8.25 27.64 30.75
N SER A 732 -7.45 27.76 31.82
CA SER A 732 -7.00 29.05 32.33
C SER A 732 -5.87 29.64 31.48
N CYS A 733 -4.97 28.80 30.98
CA CYS A 733 -3.97 29.18 29.97
C CYS A 733 -4.67 29.64 28.68
N GLN A 734 -5.58 28.82 28.13
CA GLN A 734 -6.29 29.10 26.89
C GLN A 734 -7.06 30.43 26.98
N GLY A 735 -7.74 30.70 28.11
CA GLY A 735 -8.42 31.98 28.34
C GLY A 735 -7.47 33.19 28.33
N ASN A 736 -6.26 33.04 28.87
CA ASN A 736 -5.23 34.09 28.85
C ASN A 736 -4.64 34.30 27.45
N GLU A 737 -4.41 33.23 26.68
CA GLU A 737 -3.87 33.33 25.33
C GLU A 737 -4.88 33.91 24.35
N ARG A 738 -6.15 33.48 24.41
CA ARG A 738 -7.25 34.07 23.62
C ARG A 738 -7.37 35.58 23.88
N LEU A 739 -7.21 36.02 25.13
CA LEU A 739 -7.16 37.45 25.48
C LEU A 739 -5.93 38.17 24.90
N GLN A 740 -4.76 37.53 24.85
CA GLN A 740 -3.56 38.11 24.23
C GLN A 740 -3.70 38.24 22.71
N VAL A 741 -4.27 37.24 22.05
CA VAL A 741 -4.61 37.26 20.62
C VAL A 741 -5.59 38.39 20.32
N ASP A 742 -6.67 38.53 21.10
CA ASP A 742 -7.65 39.60 20.93
C ASP A 742 -7.03 41.00 21.05
N ASN A 743 -6.18 41.22 22.05
CA ASN A 743 -5.46 42.48 22.20
C ASN A 743 -4.50 42.75 21.02
N ARG A 744 -3.86 41.71 20.47
CA ARG A 744 -2.91 41.82 19.33
C ARG A 744 -3.64 42.16 18.04
N LEU A 745 -4.70 41.42 17.70
CA LEU A 745 -5.51 41.65 16.50
C LEU A 745 -6.26 42.99 16.57
N GLN A 746 -6.71 43.39 17.75
CA GLN A 746 -7.31 44.72 17.93
C GLN A 746 -6.30 45.86 17.66
N GLN A 747 -5.02 45.69 18.03
CA GLN A 747 -3.96 46.65 17.71
C GLN A 747 -3.69 46.69 16.20
N GLU A 748 -3.45 45.55 15.57
CA GLU A 748 -3.21 45.45 14.12
C GLU A 748 -4.39 46.04 13.30
N PHE A 749 -5.63 45.82 13.74
CA PHE A 749 -6.81 46.41 13.12
C PHE A 749 -6.86 47.94 13.23
N GLN A 750 -6.47 48.52 14.38
CA GLN A 750 -6.38 49.99 14.47
C GLN A 750 -5.26 50.54 13.59
N GLU A 751 -4.12 49.86 13.49
CA GLU A 751 -2.99 50.26 12.63
C GLU A 751 -3.39 50.25 11.14
N ARG A 752 -3.87 49.13 10.62
CA ARG A 752 -4.36 49.03 9.23
C ARG A 752 -5.48 50.03 8.94
N ARG A 753 -6.39 50.28 9.89
CA ARG A 753 -7.46 51.29 9.73
C ARG A 753 -6.94 52.74 9.78
N MET A 754 -5.76 53.00 10.34
CA MET A 754 -5.10 54.31 10.24
C MET A 754 -4.38 54.47 8.90
N GLU A 755 -3.76 53.41 8.37
CA GLU A 755 -3.12 53.39 7.05
C GLU A 755 -4.14 53.54 5.90
N GLN A 756 -5.29 52.88 6.01
CA GLN A 756 -6.38 52.99 5.02
C GLN A 756 -7.12 54.32 5.01
N LYS A 757 -6.85 55.25 5.94
CA LYS A 757 -7.45 56.59 5.84
C LYS A 757 -6.98 57.24 4.55
N PRO A 758 -7.87 57.53 3.59
CA PRO A 758 -7.46 58.15 2.35
C PRO A 758 -6.76 59.45 2.69
N PHE A 759 -5.54 59.61 2.16
CA PHE A 759 -4.78 60.83 2.31
C PHE A 759 -5.59 61.95 1.64
N GLU A 760 -6.40 62.66 2.43
CA GLU A 760 -7.20 63.77 1.92
C GLU A 760 -6.22 64.67 1.17
N PRO A 761 -6.40 64.88 -0.15
CA PRO A 761 -5.49 65.72 -0.91
C PRO A 761 -5.66 67.13 -0.35
N GLY A 762 -4.74 67.49 0.55
CA GLY A 762 -4.79 68.72 1.32
C GLY A 762 -5.08 69.85 0.36
N ASN A 763 -6.13 70.63 0.66
CA ASN A 763 -6.76 71.55 -0.27
C ASN A 763 -5.81 72.74 -0.56
N ASN A 764 -4.80 72.45 -1.40
CA ASN A 764 -3.71 73.32 -1.76
C ASN A 764 -4.25 74.42 -2.66
N GLN A 765 -4.86 75.42 -2.03
CA GLN A 765 -4.84 76.76 -2.60
C GLN A 765 -3.38 77.09 -2.94
N PRO A 766 -3.07 77.54 -4.17
CA PRO A 766 -1.73 77.93 -4.56
C PRO A 766 -1.36 79.26 -3.86
N GLY A 767 -1.02 79.17 -2.58
CA GLY A 767 -0.49 80.26 -1.77
C GLY A 767 1.01 80.43 -2.07
N ASN A 768 1.40 81.66 -2.42
CA ASN A 768 2.80 82.02 -2.66
C ASN A 768 3.69 81.62 -1.48
N PHE A 769 4.67 80.75 -1.72
CA PHE A 769 5.80 80.58 -0.82
C PHE A 769 6.79 81.73 -1.02
N GLU A 770 6.71 82.75 -0.15
CA GLU A 770 7.88 83.59 0.11
C GLU A 770 8.89 82.82 0.98
N ALA A 771 10.17 82.99 0.67
CA ALA A 771 11.23 82.19 1.27
C ALA A 771 11.66 82.75 2.63
N GLY A 772 11.57 81.90 3.65
CA GLY A 772 12.45 81.96 4.82
C GLY A 772 11.77 82.17 6.16
N GLU A 773 11.71 81.10 6.95
CA GLU A 773 12.25 81.13 8.32
C GLU A 773 12.57 79.70 8.80
N ARG A 774 13.72 79.53 9.45
CA ARG A 774 14.12 78.25 10.06
C ARG A 774 13.52 78.18 11.45
N MET A 775 12.51 77.34 11.67
CA MET A 775 12.09 76.96 13.02
C MET A 775 12.66 75.61 13.46
N ASN A 776 12.99 75.56 14.74
CA ASN A 776 13.83 74.55 15.38
C ASN A 776 12.90 73.61 16.17
N ILE A 777 12.73 72.37 15.70
CA ILE A 777 11.84 71.39 16.34
C ILE A 777 12.61 70.64 17.42
N LYS A 778 12.10 70.67 18.66
CA LYS A 778 12.58 69.83 19.75
C LYS A 778 11.94 68.45 19.67
N GLU A 779 12.75 67.42 19.82
CA GLU A 779 12.30 66.04 20.03
C GLU A 779 11.58 65.89 21.39
N PRO A 780 10.55 65.01 21.48
CA PRO A 780 9.94 64.64 22.76
C PRO A 780 10.83 63.64 23.52
N VAL A 781 11.06 63.92 24.81
CA VAL A 781 11.83 63.04 25.71
C VAL A 781 10.91 61.96 26.27
N ASN A 782 11.19 60.69 25.99
CA ASN A 782 10.57 59.56 26.68
C ASN A 782 11.17 59.39 28.08
N ASN A 783 10.33 59.49 29.11
CA ASN A 783 10.69 59.22 30.50
C ASN A 783 10.62 57.72 30.79
N PHE A 784 11.77 57.07 30.97
CA PHE A 784 11.87 55.80 31.70
C PHE A 784 12.64 56.02 33.01
N SER A 785 12.12 55.43 34.10
CA SER A 785 12.63 55.60 35.46
C SER A 785 13.92 54.81 35.69
N PRO A 786 14.98 55.41 36.26
CA PRO A 786 16.20 54.70 36.60
C PRO A 786 16.17 54.21 38.06
N ASN A 787 16.08 52.91 38.26
CA ASN A 787 16.57 52.25 39.47
C ASN A 787 17.28 50.94 39.10
N GLU A 788 18.21 50.53 39.95
CA GLU A 788 18.94 49.25 39.92
C GLU A 788 19.95 49.03 38.78
N ARG A 789 21.09 49.73 38.91
CA ARG A 789 22.41 49.16 38.60
C ARG A 789 23.15 48.87 39.91
N MET A 790 23.30 47.62 40.30
CA MET A 790 24.54 47.07 40.89
C MET A 790 24.49 45.54 40.88
N MET A 791 25.37 44.92 40.07
CA MET A 791 26.18 43.73 40.35
C MET A 791 26.88 43.36 39.03
N LYS A 792 28.20 43.16 39.07
CA LYS A 792 29.03 42.73 37.94
C LYS A 792 29.91 41.60 38.46
N GLU A 793 29.74 40.41 37.92
CA GLU A 793 30.62 39.22 37.96
C GLU A 793 29.78 38.06 37.37
N GLY A 794 30.21 37.25 36.42
CA GLY A 794 31.40 37.34 35.56
C GLY A 794 31.79 35.96 35.04
N GLU A 795 31.37 35.58 33.82
CA GLU A 795 31.80 34.34 33.15
C GLU A 795 31.75 34.51 31.60
N PRO A 796 32.49 33.69 30.82
CA PRO A 796 32.81 33.99 29.42
C PRO A 796 31.72 33.55 28.45
N ARG A 797 31.51 34.35 27.40
CA ARG A 797 30.79 33.91 26.19
C ARG A 797 31.77 33.24 25.24
N GLU A 798 31.48 32.01 24.84
CA GLU A 798 32.12 31.41 23.66
C GLU A 798 31.59 32.04 22.37
N ASN A 799 32.40 31.96 21.31
CA ASN A 799 32.12 32.61 20.04
C ASN A 799 31.04 31.85 19.26
N PHE A 800 30.01 32.54 18.80
CA PHE A 800 29.24 32.12 17.63
C PHE A 800 29.61 33.00 16.44
N GLU A 801 30.10 32.37 15.38
CA GLU A 801 30.45 33.04 14.14
C GLU A 801 29.18 33.51 13.43
N ARG A 802 29.19 34.77 13.00
CA ARG A 802 28.07 35.42 12.33
C ARG A 802 28.29 35.29 10.82
N PHE A 803 27.61 34.35 10.18
CA PHE A 803 27.52 34.32 8.71
C PHE A 803 26.62 35.48 8.26
N GLU A 804 27.25 36.53 7.73
CA GLU A 804 26.55 37.61 7.03
C GLU A 804 26.47 37.25 5.54
N PHE A 805 25.24 37.10 5.02
CA PHE A 805 25.00 36.96 3.57
C PHE A 805 25.00 38.37 2.95
N ASP A 806 25.89 38.58 1.97
CA ASP A 806 26.11 39.88 1.31
C ASP A 806 25.32 39.94 0.00
N GLU A 807 24.06 40.41 0.08
CA GLU A 807 23.25 40.65 -1.12
C GLU A 807 23.68 41.93 -1.83
N ARG A 808 24.39 41.76 -2.96
CA ARG A 808 24.66 42.84 -3.92
C ARG A 808 24.28 42.41 -5.33
N PHE A 809 23.05 42.70 -5.71
CA PHE A 809 22.62 42.69 -7.11
C PHE A 809 23.08 43.96 -7.83
N ASP A 810 23.64 43.78 -9.04
CA ASP A 810 24.26 44.85 -9.84
C ASP A 810 23.38 45.17 -11.06
N ASP A 811 23.00 46.44 -11.18
CA ASP A 811 22.01 46.94 -12.13
C ASP A 811 22.62 47.14 -13.53
N ARG A 812 22.35 46.24 -14.50
CA ARG A 812 22.74 46.48 -15.92
C ARG A 812 21.66 46.12 -16.94
N LYS A 813 21.09 47.18 -17.52
CA LYS A 813 20.28 47.16 -18.74
C LYS A 813 21.11 46.72 -19.96
N GLY A 814 20.50 45.92 -20.83
CA GLY A 814 20.99 45.62 -22.17
C GLY A 814 19.82 45.26 -23.09
N THR A 815 19.42 46.18 -23.97
CA THR A 815 18.54 45.90 -25.10
C THR A 815 19.32 45.19 -26.20
N ASP A 816 18.69 44.31 -26.98
CA ASP A 816 18.71 44.38 -28.45
C ASP A 816 17.68 43.44 -29.09
N ASN A 817 17.08 43.90 -30.20
CA ASN A 817 16.21 43.10 -31.07
C ASN A 817 17.05 42.36 -32.12
N PHE A 818 16.65 41.16 -32.53
CA PHE A 818 16.85 40.72 -33.92
C PHE A 818 15.82 39.67 -34.37
N GLU A 819 15.11 39.97 -35.46
CA GLU A 819 14.35 38.98 -36.23
C GLU A 819 15.30 38.26 -37.22
N ALA A 820 15.17 36.94 -37.36
CA ALA A 820 15.45 36.26 -38.64
C ALA A 820 14.79 34.87 -38.70
N LYS A 821 14.29 34.51 -39.87
CA LYS A 821 13.79 33.17 -40.23
C LYS A 821 14.91 32.38 -40.93
N GLU A 822 14.89 31.06 -40.84
CA GLU A 822 14.71 30.13 -41.98
C GLU A 822 15.25 28.71 -41.74
N ASN A 823 14.49 27.72 -42.26
CA ASN A 823 14.92 26.47 -42.90
C ASN A 823 16.07 25.65 -42.29
N PHE A 824 15.74 24.45 -41.80
CA PHE A 824 16.68 23.32 -41.74
C PHE A 824 16.40 22.34 -42.88
N GLN A 825 17.47 21.90 -43.55
CA GLN A 825 17.46 20.98 -44.68
C GLN A 825 18.36 19.79 -44.36
N GLU A 826 17.83 18.57 -44.50
CA GLU A 826 18.53 17.33 -44.18
C GLU A 826 19.73 17.07 -45.10
N GLN A 827 20.85 16.57 -44.57
CA GLN A 827 21.77 15.63 -45.26
C GLN A 827 22.54 14.75 -44.23
N PRO A 828 22.95 13.52 -44.61
CA PRO A 828 23.35 12.48 -43.66
C PRO A 828 24.85 12.44 -43.36
N GLN A 829 25.21 11.94 -42.17
CA GLN A 829 26.61 11.66 -41.81
C GLN A 829 27.06 10.27 -42.27
N GLN A 830 28.31 10.18 -42.75
CA GLN A 830 28.98 8.93 -43.12
C GLN A 830 29.96 8.48 -42.04
N ASN A 831 30.13 7.16 -41.92
CA ASN A 831 31.07 6.51 -41.01
C ASN A 831 32.54 6.88 -41.28
N GLY A 832 33.33 7.01 -40.21
CA GLY A 832 34.79 7.18 -40.29
C GLY A 832 35.54 6.72 -39.03
N PHE A 833 36.16 5.54 -39.08
CA PHE A 833 37.02 5.00 -38.02
C PHE A 833 38.37 5.72 -37.95
N ALA A 834 38.85 6.04 -36.74
CA ALA A 834 40.26 6.32 -36.45
C ALA A 834 40.61 5.97 -34.98
N PRO A 835 41.77 5.34 -34.69
CA PRO A 835 42.10 4.87 -33.34
C PRO A 835 42.80 5.94 -32.47
N LYS A 836 42.57 5.90 -31.14
CA LYS A 836 43.28 6.71 -30.13
C LYS A 836 44.55 6.01 -29.61
N PRO A 837 45.60 6.77 -29.19
CA PRO A 837 46.87 6.21 -28.73
C PRO A 837 46.89 5.83 -27.24
N MET A 838 47.85 4.99 -26.88
CA MET A 838 48.16 4.58 -25.50
C MET A 838 48.60 5.76 -24.61
N MET A 839 48.23 5.72 -23.33
CA MET A 839 48.90 6.47 -22.26
C MET A 839 49.25 5.58 -21.06
N GLN A 840 50.19 6.05 -20.24
CA GLN A 840 51.06 5.24 -19.41
C GLN A 840 50.60 5.08 -17.95
N GLN A 841 50.99 3.96 -17.33
CA GLN A 841 50.93 3.76 -15.89
C GLN A 841 51.92 4.67 -15.13
N PRO A 842 51.62 5.01 -13.87
CA PRO A 842 52.63 5.14 -12.83
C PRO A 842 52.56 3.97 -11.82
N SER A 843 53.72 3.58 -11.27
CA SER A 843 53.91 2.51 -10.27
C SER A 843 54.23 3.09 -8.87
N PRO A 844 54.23 2.27 -7.79
CA PRO A 844 53.77 2.72 -6.47
C PRO A 844 54.84 2.95 -5.38
N ALA A 845 54.40 3.58 -4.29
CA ALA A 845 54.94 3.56 -2.93
C ALA A 845 53.77 3.91 -1.95
N SER A 846 53.70 3.52 -0.68
CA SER A 846 54.61 2.78 0.21
C SER A 846 53.81 2.04 1.31
N ALA A 847 54.44 1.07 1.98
CA ALA A 847 53.79 0.16 2.93
C ALA A 847 53.63 0.70 4.38
N SER A 848 52.70 0.10 5.13
CA SER A 848 52.78 -0.03 6.60
C SER A 848 52.21 -1.37 7.08
N GLN A 849 52.75 -1.86 8.19
CA GLN A 849 52.25 -2.98 9.01
C GLN A 849 50.92 -2.53 9.68
N ASN A 850 50.01 -3.35 10.23
CA ASN A 850 49.99 -4.76 10.68
C ASN A 850 48.51 -5.25 10.56
N SER A 851 48.04 -6.44 10.95
CA SER A 851 48.59 -7.68 11.55
C SER A 851 47.64 -8.86 11.20
N GLY A 852 48.07 -10.12 11.34
CA GLY A 852 47.33 -11.28 10.81
C GLY A 852 46.34 -11.98 11.75
N PHE A 853 45.27 -12.52 11.17
CA PHE A 853 44.46 -13.61 11.73
C PHE A 853 44.44 -14.79 10.73
N LYS A 854 44.62 -16.01 11.22
CA LYS A 854 44.45 -17.24 10.42
C LYS A 854 42.99 -17.71 10.52
N PRO A 855 42.31 -18.03 9.40
CA PRO A 855 41.11 -18.86 9.47
C PRO A 855 41.51 -20.33 9.76
N GLN A 856 40.78 -20.98 10.66
CA GLN A 856 40.78 -22.45 10.78
C GLN A 856 39.74 -23.03 9.80
N PRO A 857 39.93 -24.27 9.30
CA PRO A 857 39.00 -24.89 8.37
C PRO A 857 37.69 -25.31 9.07
N ALA A 858 36.58 -25.21 8.36
CA ALA A 858 35.28 -25.71 8.80
C ALA A 858 35.28 -27.25 8.85
N ASN A 859 34.73 -27.83 9.92
CA ASN A 859 34.43 -29.26 9.99
C ASN A 859 33.08 -29.52 9.31
N GLU A 860 33.06 -30.40 8.31
CA GLU A 860 31.82 -31.00 7.80
C GLU A 860 31.22 -31.93 8.87
N PHE A 861 30.09 -31.53 9.46
CA PHE A 861 29.26 -32.44 10.24
C PHE A 861 28.16 -33.01 9.35
N ARG A 862 28.23 -34.31 9.09
CA ARG A 862 27.28 -35.06 8.26
C ARG A 862 26.37 -35.88 9.18
N PRO A 863 25.08 -35.55 9.36
CA PRO A 863 24.18 -36.35 10.18
C PRO A 863 23.73 -37.62 9.45
N GLU A 864 23.97 -38.77 10.05
CA GLU A 864 23.42 -40.05 9.58
C GLU A 864 21.94 -40.15 9.99
N PHE A 865 21.01 -40.14 9.03
CA PHE A 865 19.61 -40.45 9.28
C PHE A 865 19.40 -41.96 9.39
N GLN A 866 19.06 -42.44 10.60
CA GLN A 866 18.61 -43.82 10.81
C GLN A 866 17.12 -43.93 10.52
N ILE A 867 16.78 -44.66 9.45
CA ILE A 867 15.38 -44.97 9.09
C ILE A 867 14.88 -46.12 9.98
N ASN A 868 14.03 -45.80 10.97
CA ASN A 868 13.32 -46.82 11.74
C ASN A 868 12.09 -47.31 10.97
N GLN A 869 12.05 -48.62 10.69
CA GLN A 869 10.91 -49.26 10.04
C GLN A 869 9.70 -49.31 10.99
N VAL A 870 8.61 -48.64 10.63
CA VAL A 870 7.31 -48.81 11.27
C VAL A 870 6.51 -49.88 10.52
N LYS A 871 5.90 -50.80 11.26
CA LYS A 871 5.10 -51.90 10.71
C LYS A 871 3.71 -51.44 10.29
N GLU A 872 3.29 -51.83 9.09
CA GLU A 872 1.89 -51.80 8.68
C GLU A 872 1.00 -52.74 9.52
N PRO A 873 -0.28 -52.38 9.74
CA PRO A 873 -1.37 -53.32 9.93
C PRO A 873 -2.28 -53.37 8.68
N THR A 874 -2.46 -54.57 8.15
CA THR A 874 -3.27 -54.87 6.96
C THR A 874 -4.78 -54.88 7.24
N THR A 875 -5.57 -54.73 6.17
CA THR A 875 -6.97 -55.21 5.97
C THR A 875 -8.15 -54.32 6.40
N ALA A 876 -8.82 -53.73 5.40
CA ALA A 876 -10.27 -53.49 5.38
C ALA A 876 -10.81 -53.71 3.95
N GLN A 877 -12.08 -54.10 3.82
CA GLN A 877 -12.68 -54.59 2.56
C GLN A 877 -13.34 -53.48 1.71
N PRO A 878 -13.48 -53.66 0.38
CA PRO A 878 -14.17 -52.69 -0.46
C PRO A 878 -15.70 -52.81 -0.31
N ILE A 879 -16.35 -51.69 0.01
CA ILE A 879 -17.82 -51.55 -0.11
C ILE A 879 -18.11 -50.95 -1.47
N SER A 880 -18.70 -51.74 -2.37
CA SER A 880 -19.35 -51.21 -3.57
C SER A 880 -20.63 -50.48 -3.17
N ASN A 881 -20.87 -49.28 -3.69
CA ASN A 881 -22.22 -48.78 -3.83
C ASN A 881 -22.40 -48.09 -5.19
N ASN A 882 -23.44 -48.56 -5.89
CA ASN A 882 -23.84 -48.16 -7.23
C ASN A 882 -25.21 -47.48 -7.08
N MET A 883 -25.32 -46.19 -7.35
CA MET A 883 -26.60 -45.53 -7.57
C MET A 883 -26.53 -44.55 -8.73
N ASN A 884 -27.14 -44.95 -9.84
CA ASN A 884 -27.65 -44.07 -10.89
C ASN A 884 -28.99 -43.46 -10.47
N GLY A 885 -29.23 -42.21 -10.88
CA GLY A 885 -30.54 -41.55 -10.80
C GLY A 885 -30.53 -40.28 -9.92
N GLY A 886 -31.06 -39.15 -10.37
CA GLY A 886 -31.70 -38.88 -11.67
C GLY A 886 -31.95 -37.39 -11.89
N PHE A 887 -32.42 -37.04 -13.09
CA PHE A 887 -32.77 -35.68 -13.49
C PHE A 887 -33.89 -35.09 -12.59
N GLU A 888 -33.68 -33.87 -12.10
CA GLU A 888 -34.78 -32.96 -11.74
C GLU A 888 -34.74 -31.69 -12.59
N GLN A 889 -35.93 -31.25 -13.02
CA GLN A 889 -36.13 -30.10 -13.89
C GLN A 889 -36.19 -28.83 -13.04
N LYS A 890 -35.35 -27.82 -13.33
CA LYS A 890 -35.57 -26.47 -12.79
C LYS A 890 -36.81 -25.86 -13.44
N GLU A 891 -37.89 -25.73 -12.66
CA GLU A 891 -39.07 -24.96 -13.07
C GLU A 891 -38.73 -23.47 -13.22
N ILE A 892 -39.27 -22.86 -14.27
CA ILE A 892 -39.10 -21.44 -14.57
C ILE A 892 -40.15 -20.64 -13.78
N PHE A 893 -39.72 -19.91 -12.74
CA PHE A 893 -40.56 -18.93 -12.07
C PHE A 893 -40.51 -17.57 -12.77
N SER A 894 -41.58 -17.24 -13.50
CA SER A 894 -41.81 -15.88 -14.02
C SER A 894 -42.15 -14.91 -12.90
N PRO A 895 -41.58 -13.68 -12.87
CA PRO A 895 -41.93 -12.68 -11.86
C PRO A 895 -43.33 -12.09 -12.08
N GLN A 896 -44.12 -12.01 -11.00
CA GLN A 896 -45.39 -11.26 -10.97
C GLN A 896 -45.12 -9.77 -10.73
N PRO A 897 -45.92 -8.85 -11.30
CA PRO A 897 -45.75 -7.42 -11.10
C PRO A 897 -46.23 -6.97 -9.71
N ILE A 898 -45.36 -6.25 -8.99
CA ILE A 898 -45.67 -5.65 -7.68
C ILE A 898 -46.65 -4.47 -7.88
N GLN A 899 -47.77 -4.46 -7.14
CA GLN A 899 -48.68 -3.30 -7.12
C GLN A 899 -48.22 -2.25 -6.09
N PRO A 900 -48.45 -0.95 -6.36
CA PRO A 900 -48.04 0.12 -5.45
C PRO A 900 -48.91 0.13 -4.18
N MET A 901 -48.28 0.11 -3.01
CA MET A 901 -48.98 0.28 -1.74
C MET A 901 -49.54 1.70 -1.60
N GLN A 902 -50.79 1.79 -1.11
CA GLN A 902 -51.44 3.06 -0.83
C GLN A 902 -50.92 3.68 0.46
N LYS A 903 -50.54 4.96 0.37
CA LYS A 903 -50.12 5.79 1.50
C LYS A 903 -51.31 6.07 2.42
N ILE A 904 -51.27 5.59 3.67
CA ILE A 904 -52.25 5.93 4.71
C ILE A 904 -51.62 6.99 5.62
N GLU A 905 -52.14 8.21 5.56
CA GLU A 905 -51.77 9.30 6.46
C GLU A 905 -52.71 9.32 7.67
N GLN A 906 -52.16 9.27 8.89
CA GLN A 906 -52.84 9.73 10.10
C GLN A 906 -51.86 10.53 10.98
N PRO A 907 -52.29 11.66 11.57
CA PRO A 907 -51.41 12.53 12.34
C PRO A 907 -51.31 12.11 13.81
N ILE A 908 -50.09 12.15 14.37
CA ILE A 908 -49.86 12.04 15.81
C ILE A 908 -49.56 13.44 16.37
N SER A 909 -50.32 13.86 17.39
CA SER A 909 -50.17 15.15 18.06
C SER A 909 -49.24 15.08 19.27
N PHE A 910 -48.22 15.93 19.34
CA PHE A 910 -47.37 16.12 20.52
C PHE A 910 -47.87 17.28 21.39
N PRO A 911 -47.84 17.17 22.74
CA PRO A 911 -48.06 18.28 23.65
C PRO A 911 -46.75 18.96 24.07
N ASN A 912 -46.76 20.30 24.12
CA ASN A 912 -45.65 21.12 24.63
C ASN A 912 -45.53 21.05 26.17
N SER A 913 -44.31 21.08 26.71
CA SER A 913 -43.96 21.90 27.90
C SER A 913 -42.43 22.07 28.05
N GLU A 914 -41.95 23.32 28.09
CA GLU A 914 -40.66 23.68 28.70
C GLU A 914 -40.78 23.67 30.24
N PRO A 915 -39.67 23.67 30.99
CA PRO A 915 -39.30 24.93 31.64
C PRO A 915 -37.78 25.21 31.81
N SER A 916 -37.46 26.48 32.09
CA SER A 916 -36.13 27.07 32.25
C SER A 916 -35.44 26.78 33.61
N PRO A 917 -34.10 26.93 33.72
CA PRO A 917 -33.35 26.73 34.98
C PRO A 917 -32.88 28.02 35.68
N THR A 918 -32.78 28.01 37.02
CA THR A 918 -31.85 28.76 37.92
C THR A 918 -32.28 28.57 39.40
N PRO A 919 -31.43 28.77 40.44
CA PRO A 919 -30.27 27.94 40.76
C PRO A 919 -30.28 27.40 42.23
N SER A 920 -29.32 26.52 42.53
CA SER A 920 -28.75 26.06 43.83
C SER A 920 -29.46 26.35 45.17
N PRO A 921 -29.43 25.37 46.11
CA PRO A 921 -28.57 25.59 47.28
C PRO A 921 -27.85 24.35 47.87
N SER A 922 -26.64 24.62 48.37
CA SER A 922 -25.90 23.99 49.51
C SER A 922 -26.21 22.56 49.96
N PHE A 923 -25.18 21.70 49.94
CA PHE A 923 -25.09 20.50 50.79
C PHE A 923 -24.21 20.74 52.03
N GLU A 924 -24.65 20.21 53.16
CA GLU A 924 -24.06 20.37 54.49
C GLU A 924 -23.28 19.12 54.91
N SER A 925 -22.16 19.29 55.61
CA SER A 925 -21.18 18.21 55.87
C SER A 925 -21.55 17.33 57.07
N ALA A 926 -21.35 16.01 56.96
CA ALA A 926 -21.39 15.07 58.09
C ALA A 926 -20.27 14.01 57.97
N PRO A 927 -19.77 13.42 59.08
CA PRO A 927 -18.35 13.05 59.19
C PRO A 927 -18.01 11.56 59.02
N MET A 928 -16.72 11.31 58.73
CA MET A 928 -16.08 9.98 58.71
C MET A 928 -16.03 9.30 60.10
N PRO A 929 -16.13 7.95 60.16
CA PRO A 929 -15.63 7.16 61.27
C PRO A 929 -14.14 6.81 61.11
N GLN A 930 -13.38 6.84 62.21
CA GLN A 930 -11.97 6.42 62.24
C GLN A 930 -11.79 4.89 62.32
N PRO A 931 -10.63 4.34 61.89
CA PRO A 931 -10.33 2.92 62.00
C PRO A 931 -9.95 2.51 63.43
N THR A 932 -10.23 1.26 63.81
CA THR A 932 -9.65 0.63 65.01
C THR A 932 -8.89 -0.64 64.63
N ASN A 933 -7.68 -0.78 65.16
CA ASN A 933 -6.83 -1.96 64.97
C ASN A 933 -7.45 -3.22 65.60
N ASN A 934 -7.31 -4.35 64.90
CA ASN A 934 -6.69 -5.56 65.45
C ASN A 934 -6.25 -6.51 64.33
#